data_AF-A0A080YXG5-F1
#
_entry.id   AF-A0A080YXG5-F1
#
_cell.length_a   1.000
_cell.length_b   1.000
_cell.length_c   1.000
_cell.angle_alpha   90.00
_cell.angle_beta   90.00
_cell.angle_gamma   90.00
#
_symmetry.space_group_name_H-M   'P 1'
#
loop_
_entity.id
_entity.type
_entity.pdbx_description
1 polymer ?
#
loop_
_entity_poly.entity_id
_entity_poly.type
_entity_poly.pdbx_seq_one_letter_code
_entity_poly.pdbx_strand_id
1 'polypeptide(L)'
;MQHVHYVTVSVLALWWIASLVFVTAENNTLTYPTKSGLLPWVDPDTPKDKYVYTSSRGRRWDLVMSDEFNVANRSFRPGDDHMWTSLEKPDGVNGALELYSHNMTSTKCDDDGTCYFYIETIDEVNVIHVYNMYTHPPSFQDVYFWYRGAMVQSWNKFCYQGGMLEVRAQLPGVTDPESGNPDVALGENGKVQNTKYYPTWPGIWMLGNLGRAIFSASTNRMWPYSYNECDADVFDPTFQRISACDDNPGYGLNPNQGRGAPEIDVLEGGGLAISSSLQIAPGMPDDYRLFPVDTSTGDFSYCLYSYNCLTPGANYIDVPTSYYQQERGHKSWYQGLRYAANNYCDQNAEEKQDYDTVAASVKKGITENTCSVDTCPASGDVNADLSVIDGGKNHWGINSNGTCYPLMNSYMGSYLCDPDNTFSKCASPRNESTTPKSNAMSSFNYQMDAISSNWPIHFGAYTGFYDYQVEWVTGENGYVRWLLHGEPLFEVTTESVVNVPQNANKTNPKKIMIEEPLYVIFNVALSSSWGTTPPNPGQECRGDGKDPTTNVICDSFPMYMKIDYIRLYQDLGDDLEPDNYMQVGCDPASHPTKEWIDAHIDEYEDDDNKWEEVAGKAFCKTSDDCTIGGTLSRTALKTGKCVKQRCECLYHSWGGPRCTTAVSGSSSAGLMSRTFGPPIEAAIAVASVIILMTMAMVHVGSVTTAKKTKAVMAALEAERKVAAPVSTAPTSETSSNRGSHLAALSKDNYRQNFV
;
A
#
# COMPACT_ATOMS: atom_id res chain seq x y z
N MET A 1 14.37 -48.40 -52.83
CA MET A 1 14.50 -46.92 -52.73
C MET A 1 13.23 -46.21 -52.20
N GLN A 2 12.14 -46.90 -51.82
CA GLN A 2 10.94 -46.26 -51.23
C GLN A 2 10.82 -46.33 -49.69
N HIS A 3 11.58 -47.18 -49.00
CA HIS A 3 11.52 -47.28 -47.52
C HIS A 3 12.35 -46.22 -46.77
N VAL A 4 13.29 -45.55 -47.43
CA VAL A 4 14.16 -44.52 -46.80
C VAL A 4 13.49 -43.14 -46.75
N HIS A 5 12.51 -42.88 -47.63
CA HIS A 5 11.73 -41.64 -47.64
C HIS A 5 10.65 -41.59 -46.55
N TYR A 6 10.09 -42.74 -46.13
CA TYR A 6 9.04 -42.76 -45.10
C TYR A 6 9.58 -42.52 -43.68
N VAL A 7 10.82 -42.92 -43.40
CA VAL A 7 11.45 -42.72 -42.08
C VAL A 7 11.93 -41.27 -41.90
N THR A 8 12.35 -40.60 -42.96
CA THR A 8 12.81 -39.20 -42.91
C THR A 8 11.65 -38.20 -42.78
N VAL A 9 10.50 -38.47 -43.40
CA VAL A 9 9.31 -37.61 -43.26
C VAL A 9 8.61 -37.79 -41.91
N SER A 10 8.63 -38.99 -41.33
CA SER A 10 8.00 -39.25 -40.02
C SER A 10 8.76 -38.63 -38.84
N VAL A 11 10.09 -38.51 -38.94
CA VAL A 11 10.94 -37.88 -37.90
C VAL A 11 10.86 -36.34 -37.95
N LEU A 12 10.62 -35.75 -39.14
CA LEU A 12 10.42 -34.31 -39.29
C LEU A 12 9.02 -33.84 -38.86
N ALA A 13 7.99 -34.67 -39.05
CA ALA A 13 6.61 -34.36 -38.61
C ALA A 13 6.44 -34.43 -37.08
N LEU A 14 7.14 -35.36 -36.40
CA LEU A 14 7.15 -35.45 -34.93
C LEU A 14 7.93 -34.29 -34.27
N TRP A 15 8.82 -33.62 -35.01
CA TRP A 15 9.53 -32.43 -34.53
C TRP A 15 8.75 -31.13 -34.71
N TRP A 16 7.77 -31.08 -35.63
CA TRP A 16 6.91 -29.91 -35.80
C TRP A 16 5.71 -29.87 -34.83
N ILE A 17 5.30 -31.01 -34.28
CA ILE A 17 4.19 -31.09 -33.31
C ILE A 17 4.68 -30.82 -31.87
N ALA A 18 5.99 -30.89 -31.61
CA ALA A 18 6.57 -30.59 -30.29
C ALA A 18 6.94 -29.10 -30.08
N SER A 19 6.71 -28.22 -31.07
CA SER A 19 7.13 -26.80 -31.02
C SER A 19 5.97 -25.80 -31.03
N LEU A 20 4.73 -26.27 -30.82
CA LEU A 20 3.54 -25.42 -30.67
C LEU A 20 2.83 -25.74 -29.36
N VAL A 21 3.56 -25.63 -28.26
CA VAL A 21 2.96 -25.26 -26.98
C VAL A 21 3.64 -23.96 -26.60
N PHE A 22 3.09 -22.85 -27.09
CA PHE A 22 3.25 -21.60 -26.36
C PHE A 22 2.50 -21.82 -25.04
N VAL A 23 3.19 -22.36 -24.05
CA VAL A 23 2.85 -22.04 -22.67
C VAL A 23 3.08 -20.54 -22.61
N THR A 24 2.01 -19.77 -22.62
CA THR A 24 2.02 -18.45 -21.99
C THR A 24 2.52 -18.70 -20.58
N ALA A 25 3.83 -18.52 -20.37
CA ALA A 25 4.39 -18.57 -19.03
C ALA A 25 3.74 -17.40 -18.31
N GLU A 26 2.74 -17.69 -17.47
CA GLU A 26 2.33 -16.77 -16.43
C GLU A 26 3.61 -16.28 -15.75
N ASN A 27 3.75 -14.96 -15.69
CA ASN A 27 4.91 -14.29 -15.11
C ASN A 27 4.86 -14.37 -13.57
N ASN A 28 4.49 -15.52 -13.02
CA ASN A 28 4.50 -15.79 -11.59
C ASN A 28 5.96 -16.04 -11.19
N THR A 29 6.56 -15.04 -10.53
CA THR A 29 7.88 -15.14 -9.90
C THR A 29 7.87 -16.25 -8.85
N LEU A 30 8.36 -17.42 -9.24
CA LEU A 30 8.31 -18.60 -8.39
C LEU A 30 9.31 -18.45 -7.24
N THR A 31 8.79 -18.31 -6.01
CA THR A 31 9.59 -18.21 -4.80
C THR A 31 9.66 -19.56 -4.10
N TYR A 32 10.88 -19.98 -3.75
CA TYR A 32 11.14 -21.24 -3.07
C TYR A 32 11.45 -21.02 -1.58
N PRO A 33 11.14 -21.99 -0.70
CA PRO A 33 11.54 -21.97 0.70
C PRO A 33 13.06 -22.01 0.85
N THR A 34 13.53 -21.31 1.88
CA THR A 34 14.91 -21.38 2.33
C THR A 34 15.20 -22.75 2.96
N LYS A 35 16.47 -23.15 2.97
CA LYS A 35 16.92 -24.38 3.62
C LYS A 35 16.68 -24.35 5.14
N SER A 36 16.76 -23.18 5.77
CA SER A 36 16.50 -23.02 7.20
C SER A 36 15.00 -23.04 7.56
N GLY A 37 14.10 -22.89 6.57
CA GLY A 37 12.67 -22.74 6.80
C GLY A 37 12.24 -21.32 7.20
N LEU A 38 13.16 -20.36 7.19
CA LEU A 38 12.84 -18.94 7.41
C LEU A 38 12.11 -18.37 6.18
N LEU A 39 10.97 -17.72 6.40
CA LEU A 39 10.17 -17.13 5.32
C LEU A 39 10.86 -15.91 4.70
N PRO A 40 10.53 -15.55 3.44
CA PRO A 40 11.21 -14.48 2.70
C PRO A 40 11.33 -13.15 3.42
N TRP A 41 10.31 -12.74 4.17
CA TRP A 41 10.19 -11.42 4.80
C TRP A 41 10.29 -11.44 6.34
N VAL A 42 10.60 -12.58 6.94
CA VAL A 42 10.69 -12.70 8.40
C VAL A 42 12.12 -12.43 8.86
N ASP A 43 12.29 -11.50 9.79
CA ASP A 43 13.56 -11.22 10.46
C ASP A 43 13.99 -12.45 11.31
N PRO A 44 15.22 -12.97 11.13
CA PRO A 44 15.72 -14.07 11.95
C PRO A 44 15.82 -13.74 13.45
N ASP A 45 15.82 -12.46 13.84
CA ASP A 45 15.85 -12.00 15.23
C ASP A 45 14.47 -11.94 15.90
N THR A 46 13.38 -12.08 15.14
CA THR A 46 12.05 -12.19 15.73
C THR A 46 11.98 -13.37 16.70
N PRO A 47 11.55 -13.16 17.97
CA PRO A 47 11.42 -14.22 18.95
C PRO A 47 10.47 -15.34 18.49
N LYS A 48 10.82 -16.61 18.76
CA LYS A 48 10.04 -17.77 18.28
C LYS A 48 8.64 -17.87 18.87
N ASP A 49 8.41 -17.32 20.05
CA ASP A 49 7.09 -17.20 20.69
C ASP A 49 6.19 -16.15 20.02
N LYS A 50 6.75 -15.33 19.12
CA LYS A 50 6.03 -14.34 18.30
C LYS A 50 5.78 -14.81 16.87
N TYR A 51 5.84 -16.11 16.60
CA TYR A 51 5.60 -16.65 15.25
C TYR A 51 4.13 -16.94 14.97
N VAL A 52 3.28 -16.84 16.00
CA VAL A 52 1.87 -17.19 15.92
C VAL A 52 1.06 -16.13 16.64
N TYR A 53 0.00 -15.70 15.99
CA TYR A 53 -1.05 -14.85 16.53
C TYR A 53 -2.38 -15.61 16.52
N THR A 54 -3.27 -15.33 17.46
CA THR A 54 -4.65 -15.83 17.44
C THR A 54 -5.56 -14.65 17.19
N SER A 55 -6.29 -14.66 16.07
CA SER A 55 -7.16 -13.55 15.68
C SER A 55 -8.28 -13.31 16.68
N SER A 56 -8.90 -12.13 16.60
CA SER A 56 -10.11 -11.79 17.36
C SER A 56 -11.30 -12.74 17.10
N ARG A 57 -11.21 -13.59 16.08
CA ARG A 57 -12.20 -14.64 15.76
C ARG A 57 -11.69 -16.06 16.05
N GLY A 58 -10.55 -16.19 16.72
CA GLY A 58 -10.01 -17.46 17.21
C GLY A 58 -9.24 -18.28 16.19
N ARG A 59 -8.96 -17.74 15.00
CA ARG A 59 -8.14 -18.43 13.98
C ARG A 59 -6.66 -18.24 14.27
N ARG A 60 -5.86 -19.26 13.95
CA ARG A 60 -4.40 -19.22 14.09
C ARG A 60 -3.80 -18.55 12.87
N TRP A 61 -3.06 -17.47 13.07
CA TRP A 61 -2.31 -16.79 12.02
C TRP A 61 -0.81 -16.95 12.28
N ASP A 62 -0.04 -17.20 11.24
CA ASP A 62 1.41 -17.38 11.29
C ASP A 62 2.11 -16.10 10.84
N LEU A 63 3.27 -15.81 11.45
CA LEU A 63 4.10 -14.65 11.12
C LEU A 63 4.63 -14.79 9.68
N VAL A 64 4.33 -13.84 8.81
CA VAL A 64 4.73 -13.84 7.39
C VAL A 64 5.75 -12.75 7.05
N MET A 65 5.82 -11.68 7.85
CA MET A 65 6.81 -10.61 7.73
C MET A 65 7.14 -10.04 9.11
N SER A 66 8.40 -9.67 9.30
CA SER A 66 8.83 -8.90 10.45
C SER A 66 10.09 -8.09 10.16
N ASP A 67 10.23 -6.96 10.85
CA ASP A 67 11.46 -6.19 10.97
C ASP A 67 11.62 -5.78 12.43
N GLU A 68 12.70 -6.22 13.08
CA GLU A 68 12.96 -5.91 14.49
C GLU A 68 13.92 -4.72 14.66
N PHE A 69 14.36 -4.09 13.56
CA PHE A 69 15.24 -2.92 13.54
C PHE A 69 16.53 -2.99 14.38
N ASN A 70 16.98 -4.20 14.75
CA ASN A 70 18.11 -4.47 15.64
C ASN A 70 19.52 -4.20 15.06
N VAL A 71 19.60 -3.64 13.85
CA VAL A 71 20.88 -3.29 13.21
C VAL A 71 20.93 -1.80 13.01
N ALA A 72 21.80 -1.12 13.76
CA ALA A 72 21.99 0.32 13.71
C ALA A 72 22.57 0.83 12.37
N ASN A 73 22.32 2.11 12.08
CA ASN A 73 22.79 2.86 10.91
C ASN A 73 22.35 2.26 9.57
N ARG A 74 21.12 1.74 9.48
CA ARG A 74 20.54 1.33 8.19
C ARG A 74 20.30 2.56 7.31
N SER A 75 20.54 2.37 6.01
CA SER A 75 20.11 3.30 4.98
C SER A 75 18.83 2.77 4.35
N PHE A 76 17.89 3.68 4.12
CA PHE A 76 16.60 3.38 3.47
C PHE A 76 16.49 4.04 2.09
N ARG A 77 17.59 4.55 1.54
CA ARG A 77 17.59 5.08 0.17
C ARG A 77 17.13 4.00 -0.83
N PRO A 78 16.62 4.40 -2.02
CA PRO A 78 16.35 3.46 -3.10
C PRO A 78 17.51 2.48 -3.30
N GLY A 79 17.17 1.19 -3.42
CA GLY A 79 18.14 0.11 -3.56
C GLY A 79 18.81 -0.38 -2.27
N ASP A 80 18.85 0.40 -1.18
CA ASP A 80 19.67 0.08 0.00
C ASP A 80 19.08 -0.99 0.92
N ASP A 81 17.76 -0.96 1.15
CA ASP A 81 17.04 -1.92 1.98
C ASP A 81 16.08 -2.79 1.15
N HIS A 82 16.02 -4.07 1.50
CA HIS A 82 15.18 -5.08 0.82
C HIS A 82 13.68 -4.83 0.90
N MET A 83 13.22 -4.08 1.92
CA MET A 83 11.79 -3.93 2.22
C MET A 83 11.36 -2.47 2.19
N TRP A 84 12.17 -1.59 2.78
CA TRP A 84 11.80 -0.19 2.99
C TRP A 84 12.51 0.75 2.02
N THR A 85 11.85 1.83 1.63
CA THR A 85 12.41 2.91 0.82
C THR A 85 11.96 4.25 1.39
N SER A 86 12.89 5.09 1.82
CA SER A 86 12.62 6.49 2.18
C SER A 86 12.48 7.36 0.95
N LEU A 87 11.81 8.51 1.08
CA LEU A 87 11.62 9.48 0.00
C LEU A 87 12.41 10.77 0.21
N GLU A 88 12.64 11.49 -0.90
CA GLU A 88 13.24 12.82 -1.01
C GLU A 88 12.31 13.72 -1.83
N LYS A 89 11.29 14.30 -1.19
CA LYS A 89 10.28 15.12 -1.85
C LYS A 89 9.47 15.96 -0.86
N PRO A 90 9.03 17.18 -1.22
CA PRO A 90 7.91 17.84 -0.52
C PRO A 90 6.64 16.99 -0.51
N ASP A 91 5.89 17.06 0.58
CA ASP A 91 4.47 16.69 0.54
C ASP A 91 3.70 17.80 -0.18
N GLY A 92 3.07 17.43 -1.28
CA GLY A 92 2.36 18.35 -2.16
C GLY A 92 0.89 18.54 -1.81
N VAL A 93 0.38 17.93 -0.74
CA VAL A 93 -1.06 17.99 -0.39
C VAL A 93 -1.27 18.47 1.05
N ASN A 94 -2.53 18.63 1.46
CA ASN A 94 -2.93 18.86 2.86
C ASN A 94 -2.29 20.07 3.56
N GLY A 95 -1.83 21.08 2.82
CA GLY A 95 -1.18 22.26 3.41
C GLY A 95 0.08 21.92 4.22
N ALA A 96 0.81 20.91 3.76
CA ALA A 96 2.05 20.43 4.37
C ALA A 96 3.11 21.54 4.47
N LEU A 97 3.94 21.42 5.50
CA LEU A 97 4.94 22.41 5.90
C LEU A 97 6.36 21.81 5.88
N GLU A 98 6.50 20.52 5.59
CA GLU A 98 7.72 19.77 5.62
C GLU A 98 8.20 19.25 4.25
N LEU A 99 9.51 19.02 4.15
CA LEU A 99 10.11 18.16 3.14
C LEU A 99 10.42 16.79 3.73
N TYR A 100 10.12 15.72 2.99
CA TYR A 100 10.65 14.40 3.31
C TYR A 100 12.04 14.23 2.73
N SER A 101 12.95 13.67 3.52
CA SER A 101 14.33 13.44 3.12
C SER A 101 14.89 12.11 3.60
N HIS A 102 15.76 11.52 2.78
CA HIS A 102 16.34 10.22 3.10
C HIS A 102 17.20 10.20 4.36
N ASN A 103 17.80 11.34 4.72
CA ASN A 103 18.71 11.46 5.87
C ASN A 103 18.00 11.77 7.20
N MET A 104 16.69 11.96 7.18
CA MET A 104 15.87 12.16 8.39
C MET A 104 15.37 10.84 8.98
N THR A 105 15.98 9.72 8.58
CA THR A 105 15.61 8.41 9.08
C THR A 105 16.81 7.45 9.08
N SER A 106 16.89 6.61 10.10
CA SER A 106 17.81 5.48 10.17
C SER A 106 17.37 4.53 11.29
N THR A 107 18.25 3.63 11.69
CA THR A 107 18.11 2.82 12.90
C THR A 107 19.20 3.20 13.91
N LYS A 108 18.87 3.17 15.18
CA LYS A 108 19.80 3.45 16.29
C LYS A 108 19.62 2.41 17.38
N CYS A 109 20.66 2.19 18.18
CA CYS A 109 20.55 1.47 19.45
C CYS A 109 20.99 2.39 20.58
N ASP A 110 20.19 2.47 21.64
CA ASP A 110 20.52 3.20 22.86
C ASP A 110 21.44 2.36 23.77
N ASP A 111 22.01 3.00 24.79
CA ASP A 111 23.00 2.38 25.70
C ASP A 111 22.43 1.21 26.51
N ASP A 112 21.10 1.14 26.66
CA ASP A 112 20.38 0.05 27.32
C ASP A 112 20.21 -1.19 26.43
N GLY A 113 20.64 -1.12 25.17
CA GLY A 113 20.53 -2.18 24.18
C GLY A 113 19.23 -2.16 23.36
N THR A 114 18.33 -1.19 23.60
CA THR A 114 17.11 -1.01 22.81
C THR A 114 17.48 -0.47 21.44
N CYS A 115 17.20 -1.23 20.39
CA CYS A 115 17.36 -0.78 19.01
C CYS A 115 16.00 -0.41 18.42
N TYR A 116 15.98 0.60 17.55
CA TYR A 116 14.76 1.09 16.94
C TYR A 116 15.06 1.78 15.60
N PHE A 117 14.06 1.78 14.73
CA PHE A 117 13.95 2.71 13.63
C PHE A 117 13.51 4.08 14.14
N TYR A 118 13.99 5.16 13.53
CA TYR A 118 13.49 6.50 13.82
C TYR A 118 13.20 7.32 12.58
N ILE A 119 12.23 8.23 12.73
CA ILE A 119 12.09 9.44 11.92
C ILE A 119 12.47 10.61 12.80
N GLU A 120 13.41 11.41 12.31
CA GLU A 120 13.82 12.69 12.90
C GLU A 120 13.06 13.81 12.19
N THR A 121 12.48 14.71 12.95
CA THR A 121 11.84 15.92 12.43
C THR A 121 12.57 17.13 12.99
N ILE A 122 12.94 18.08 12.12
CA ILE A 122 13.63 19.32 12.48
C ILE A 122 12.88 20.55 11.96
N ASP A 123 13.07 21.69 12.61
CA ASP A 123 12.71 22.99 12.05
C ASP A 123 13.82 23.47 11.10
N GLU A 124 13.49 23.64 9.83
CA GLU A 124 14.44 24.05 8.79
C GLU A 124 13.71 24.76 7.65
N VAL A 125 14.12 26.00 7.37
CA VAL A 125 13.56 26.78 6.25
C VAL A 125 14.11 26.28 4.93
N ASN A 126 13.21 25.89 4.05
CA ASN A 126 13.47 25.39 2.73
C ASN A 126 12.61 26.12 1.71
N VAL A 127 13.15 26.36 0.52
CA VAL A 127 12.44 27.01 -0.58
C VAL A 127 12.59 26.16 -1.83
N ILE A 128 11.47 25.84 -2.47
CA ILE A 128 11.44 25.14 -3.75
C ILE A 128 10.80 26.05 -4.79
N HIS A 129 11.43 26.14 -5.95
CA HIS A 129 10.92 26.88 -7.10
C HIS A 129 10.12 25.94 -8.01
N VAL A 130 8.79 26.04 -7.97
CA VAL A 130 7.89 25.15 -8.72
C VAL A 130 7.18 25.89 -9.84
N TYR A 131 6.89 25.19 -10.94
CA TYR A 131 6.02 25.72 -11.99
C TYR A 131 4.57 25.41 -11.66
N ASN A 132 3.80 26.42 -11.27
CA ASN A 132 2.40 26.24 -10.95
C ASN A 132 1.55 26.38 -12.23
N MET A 133 0.99 25.27 -12.70
CA MET A 133 0.13 25.26 -13.89
C MET A 133 -1.33 25.65 -13.62
N TYR A 134 -1.70 25.79 -12.35
CA TYR A 134 -3.05 26.12 -11.91
C TYR A 134 -3.25 27.64 -11.74
N THR A 135 -2.18 28.44 -11.79
CA THR A 135 -2.27 29.90 -11.86
C THR A 135 -2.57 30.41 -13.25
N HIS A 136 -3.09 31.64 -13.33
CA HIS A 136 -3.52 32.26 -14.58
C HIS A 136 -2.89 33.66 -14.74
N PRO A 137 -1.82 33.82 -15.55
CA PRO A 137 -1.15 32.79 -16.34
C PRO A 137 -0.28 31.83 -15.47
N PRO A 138 -0.04 30.59 -15.94
CA PRO A 138 0.91 29.67 -15.31
C PRO A 138 2.29 30.30 -15.13
N SER A 139 2.87 30.18 -13.94
CA SER A 139 4.14 30.82 -13.62
C SER A 139 4.95 30.02 -12.60
N PHE A 140 6.25 30.29 -12.55
CA PHE A 140 7.06 29.83 -11.42
C PHE A 140 6.67 30.55 -10.13
N GLN A 141 6.71 29.84 -9.01
CA GLN A 141 6.44 30.33 -7.67
C GLN A 141 7.42 29.73 -6.67
N ASP A 142 7.73 30.50 -5.64
CA ASP A 142 8.51 30.05 -4.49
C ASP A 142 7.55 29.46 -3.47
N VAL A 143 7.79 28.20 -3.09
CA VAL A 143 7.05 27.51 -2.04
C VAL A 143 7.98 27.27 -0.88
N TYR A 144 7.54 27.66 0.30
CA TYR A 144 8.32 27.60 1.53
C TYR A 144 7.88 26.40 2.37
N PHE A 145 8.84 25.62 2.81
CA PHE A 145 8.69 24.57 3.80
C PHE A 145 9.52 24.97 5.03
N TRP A 146 8.98 24.76 6.21
CA TRP A 146 9.55 25.26 7.47
C TRP A 146 10.13 24.14 8.33
N TYR A 147 9.93 22.91 7.89
CA TYR A 147 10.36 21.71 8.59
C TYR A 147 10.94 20.69 7.60
N ARG A 148 11.67 19.72 8.13
CA ARG A 148 12.11 18.54 7.39
C ARG A 148 11.85 17.29 8.23
N GLY A 149 11.37 16.23 7.59
CA GLY A 149 11.09 14.94 8.20
C GLY A 149 11.41 13.80 7.24
N ALA A 150 10.84 12.61 7.47
CA ALA A 150 10.95 11.48 6.55
C ALA A 150 9.61 10.77 6.35
N MET A 151 9.45 10.22 5.16
CA MET A 151 8.45 9.22 4.81
C MET A 151 9.18 7.99 4.28
N VAL A 152 8.75 6.82 4.72
CA VAL A 152 9.30 5.53 4.31
C VAL A 152 8.16 4.60 3.92
N GLN A 153 8.36 3.86 2.83
CA GLN A 153 7.33 3.04 2.18
C GLN A 153 7.87 1.65 1.85
N SER A 154 7.01 0.63 1.88
CA SER A 154 7.29 -0.67 1.28
C SER A 154 6.75 -0.81 -0.16
N TRP A 155 6.38 0.32 -0.78
CA TRP A 155 5.68 0.38 -2.07
C TRP A 155 6.31 -0.53 -3.13
N ASN A 156 5.49 -1.40 -3.71
CA ASN A 156 5.85 -2.35 -4.76
C ASN A 156 7.08 -3.23 -4.44
N LYS A 157 7.49 -3.34 -3.17
CA LYS A 157 8.50 -4.28 -2.65
C LYS A 157 7.82 -5.34 -1.78
N PHE A 158 7.04 -4.87 -0.80
CA PHE A 158 6.24 -5.70 0.08
C PHE A 158 4.83 -5.12 0.18
N CYS A 159 3.86 -5.92 -0.22
CA CYS A 159 2.44 -5.63 -0.08
C CYS A 159 1.73 -6.89 0.41
N TYR A 160 0.52 -6.72 0.90
CA TYR A 160 -0.27 -7.84 1.38
C TYR A 160 -1.77 -7.52 1.34
N GLN A 161 -2.58 -8.57 1.31
CA GLN A 161 -4.03 -8.52 1.48
C GLN A 161 -4.37 -9.21 2.80
N GLY A 162 -5.12 -8.58 3.68
CA GLY A 162 -5.55 -9.14 4.97
C GLY A 162 -4.42 -9.53 5.94
N GLY A 163 -4.74 -9.60 7.23
CA GLY A 163 -3.81 -10.04 8.27
C GLY A 163 -3.84 -9.15 9.50
N MET A 164 -2.95 -9.44 10.44
CA MET A 164 -2.73 -8.63 11.65
C MET A 164 -1.40 -7.90 11.50
N LEU A 165 -1.45 -6.59 11.30
CA LEU A 165 -0.27 -5.73 11.35
C LEU A 165 -0.11 -5.19 12.78
N GLU A 166 1.00 -5.51 13.41
CA GLU A 166 1.39 -5.02 14.73
C GLU A 166 2.64 -4.14 14.58
N VAL A 167 2.54 -2.89 15.03
CA VAL A 167 3.65 -1.93 15.02
C VAL A 167 3.87 -1.40 16.43
N ARG A 168 5.07 -1.61 16.95
CA ARG A 168 5.44 -1.11 18.27
C ARG A 168 6.17 0.21 18.13
N ALA A 169 5.52 1.30 18.53
CA ALA A 169 6.01 2.66 18.26
C ALA A 169 5.91 3.59 19.48
N GLN A 170 6.76 4.62 19.49
CA GLN A 170 6.70 5.78 20.39
C GLN A 170 6.51 7.03 19.53
N LEU A 171 5.55 7.87 19.93
CA LEU A 171 5.18 9.07 19.18
C LEU A 171 6.08 10.27 19.53
N PRO A 172 6.33 11.18 18.56
CA PRO A 172 7.08 12.41 18.78
C PRO A 172 6.30 13.42 19.63
N GLY A 173 6.97 14.06 20.59
CA GLY A 173 6.37 15.09 21.44
C GLY A 173 7.38 15.78 22.36
N VAL A 174 6.98 16.94 22.90
CA VAL A 174 7.76 17.67 23.90
C VAL A 174 7.51 17.06 25.28
N THR A 175 8.32 16.07 25.66
CA THR A 175 8.12 15.29 26.89
C THR A 175 9.13 15.57 27.99
N ASP A 176 10.13 16.43 27.74
CA ASP A 176 11.15 16.75 28.73
C ASP A 176 10.54 17.43 29.97
N PRO A 177 10.85 16.99 31.20
CA PRO A 177 10.32 17.60 32.42
C PRO A 177 10.64 19.09 32.60
N GLU A 178 11.70 19.60 31.99
CA GLU A 178 12.13 21.00 32.03
C GLU A 178 11.44 21.87 30.96
N SER A 179 10.72 21.27 30.02
CA SER A 179 10.02 21.97 28.92
C SER A 179 8.82 22.82 29.37
N GLY A 180 8.37 22.64 30.63
CA GLY A 180 7.14 23.25 31.13
C GLY A 180 5.87 22.71 30.46
N ASN A 181 5.93 21.57 29.76
CA ASN A 181 4.74 20.84 29.33
C ASN A 181 3.95 20.38 30.57
N PRO A 182 2.72 20.89 30.79
CA PRO A 182 1.92 20.53 31.96
C PRO A 182 1.45 19.06 31.93
N ASP A 183 1.40 18.42 30.76
CA ASP A 183 0.96 17.03 30.64
C ASP A 183 1.94 16.04 31.26
N VAL A 184 3.22 16.43 31.43
CA VAL A 184 4.24 15.63 32.14
C VAL A 184 3.78 15.25 33.55
N ALA A 185 3.06 16.15 34.22
CA ALA A 185 2.57 15.93 35.58
C ALA A 185 1.36 14.98 35.66
N LEU A 186 0.73 14.65 34.53
CA LEU A 186 -0.43 13.75 34.49
C LEU A 186 -0.02 12.28 34.65
N GLY A 187 1.25 11.94 34.40
CA GLY A 187 1.73 10.55 34.38
C GLY A 187 1.33 9.80 33.12
N GLU A 188 1.83 8.57 32.95
CA GLU A 188 1.68 7.80 31.70
C GLU A 188 0.22 7.57 31.30
N ASN A 189 -0.66 7.33 32.27
CA ASN A 189 -2.09 7.10 32.03
C ASN A 189 -2.90 8.40 31.93
N GLY A 190 -2.28 9.55 32.12
CA GLY A 190 -2.93 10.84 32.03
C GLY A 190 -3.37 11.16 30.61
N LYS A 191 -4.67 11.42 30.40
CA LYS A 191 -5.20 11.90 29.11
C LYS A 191 -4.54 13.23 28.74
N VAL A 192 -3.92 13.30 27.56
CA VAL A 192 -3.23 14.49 27.07
C VAL A 192 -4.21 15.66 26.88
N GLN A 193 -3.81 16.86 27.27
CA GLN A 193 -4.69 18.05 27.27
C GLN A 193 -4.12 19.24 26.49
N ASN A 194 -2.82 19.25 26.17
CA ASN A 194 -2.16 20.44 25.64
C ASN A 194 -1.52 20.19 24.26
N THR A 195 -2.32 20.28 23.19
CA THR A 195 -1.92 19.99 21.80
C THR A 195 -0.62 20.67 21.35
N LYS A 196 -0.36 21.90 21.81
CA LYS A 196 0.81 22.70 21.41
C LYS A 196 2.17 22.02 21.68
N TYR A 197 2.24 21.11 22.65
CA TYR A 197 3.47 20.37 23.00
C TYR A 197 3.70 19.14 22.14
N TYR A 198 2.83 18.86 21.18
CA TYR A 198 2.95 17.72 20.27
C TYR A 198 2.72 18.21 18.85
N PRO A 199 3.60 19.06 18.29
CA PRO A 199 3.32 19.85 17.08
C PRO A 199 3.36 19.06 15.76
N THR A 200 3.61 17.76 15.81
CA THR A 200 3.81 16.91 14.63
C THR A 200 2.65 15.94 14.45
N TRP A 201 2.51 15.42 13.23
CA TRP A 201 1.48 14.46 12.84
C TRP A 201 2.14 13.14 12.42
N PRO A 202 2.36 12.21 13.36
CA PRO A 202 2.88 10.89 13.03
C PRO A 202 1.81 10.05 12.32
N GLY A 203 2.26 9.28 11.33
CA GLY A 203 1.42 8.36 10.56
C GLY A 203 2.07 6.99 10.46
N ILE A 204 1.26 5.94 10.67
CA ILE A 204 1.53 4.56 10.27
C ILE A 204 0.26 4.09 9.56
N TRP A 205 0.37 3.84 8.27
CA TRP A 205 -0.80 3.63 7.43
C TRP A 205 -0.45 2.81 6.21
N MET A 206 -1.47 2.46 5.44
CA MET A 206 -1.36 1.53 4.33
C MET A 206 -2.19 2.01 3.16
N LEU A 207 -1.63 1.90 1.96
CA LEU A 207 -2.26 2.35 0.73
C LEU A 207 -2.27 1.23 -0.31
N GLY A 208 -3.33 1.15 -1.11
CA GLY A 208 -3.39 0.19 -2.22
C GLY A 208 -2.28 0.42 -3.25
N ASN A 209 -1.61 -0.66 -3.66
CA ASN A 209 -0.39 -0.62 -4.47
C ASN A 209 -0.53 0.09 -5.83
N LEU A 210 -1.76 0.22 -6.34
CA LEU A 210 -2.08 0.97 -7.56
C LEU A 210 -1.86 2.49 -7.43
N GLY A 211 -1.75 3.02 -6.22
CA GLY A 211 -1.29 4.39 -5.95
C GLY A 211 0.02 4.36 -5.17
N ARG A 212 0.87 5.38 -5.37
CA ARG A 212 2.01 5.64 -4.50
C ARG A 212 1.79 6.98 -3.79
N ALA A 213 1.77 6.94 -2.47
CA ALA A 213 1.61 8.08 -1.59
C ALA A 213 2.59 9.20 -1.99
N ILE A 214 2.09 10.43 -1.98
CA ILE A 214 2.72 11.68 -2.45
C ILE A 214 3.06 11.75 -3.95
N PHE A 215 2.68 10.75 -4.76
CA PHE A 215 2.72 10.80 -6.22
C PHE A 215 1.32 11.02 -6.79
N SER A 216 0.88 12.28 -6.83
CA SER A 216 -0.48 12.67 -7.20
C SER A 216 -0.93 12.17 -8.58
N ALA A 217 0.00 11.93 -9.52
CA ALA A 217 -0.34 11.34 -10.81
C ALA A 217 -0.89 9.91 -10.68
N SER A 218 -0.26 9.09 -9.83
CA SER A 218 -0.69 7.71 -9.56
C SER A 218 -1.95 7.62 -8.69
N THR A 219 -2.16 8.56 -7.76
CA THR A 219 -3.30 8.53 -6.84
C THR A 219 -4.55 9.20 -7.40
N ASN A 220 -4.42 10.06 -8.40
CA ASN A 220 -5.53 10.77 -9.00
C ASN A 220 -6.57 9.82 -9.62
N ARG A 221 -7.83 9.93 -9.15
CA ARG A 221 -8.95 9.04 -9.49
C ARG A 221 -8.69 7.56 -9.18
N MET A 222 -7.70 7.27 -8.34
CA MET A 222 -7.36 5.93 -7.87
C MET A 222 -7.60 5.83 -6.37
N TRP A 223 -7.07 6.79 -5.61
CA TRP A 223 -7.35 6.93 -4.20
C TRP A 223 -8.66 7.71 -3.97
N PRO A 224 -9.49 7.34 -2.97
CA PRO A 224 -9.41 6.15 -2.14
C PRO A 224 -10.44 5.08 -2.58
N TYR A 225 -10.54 4.76 -3.88
CA TYR A 225 -11.64 3.94 -4.37
C TYR A 225 -11.65 2.51 -3.79
N SER A 226 -12.82 2.10 -3.33
CA SER A 226 -13.19 0.74 -2.91
C SER A 226 -14.58 0.40 -3.47
N TYR A 227 -14.68 0.45 -4.81
CA TYR A 227 -15.94 0.37 -5.54
C TYR A 227 -15.81 -0.50 -6.77
N ASN A 228 -16.76 -1.43 -6.92
CA ASN A 228 -16.74 -2.48 -7.94
C ASN A 228 -18.13 -2.73 -8.55
N GLU A 229 -18.90 -1.66 -8.80
CA GLU A 229 -20.19 -1.74 -9.48
C GLU A 229 -20.18 -0.91 -10.77
N CYS A 230 -20.82 -1.42 -11.83
CA CYS A 230 -21.10 -0.65 -13.04
C CYS A 230 -22.54 -0.13 -13.01
N ASP A 231 -22.76 0.97 -12.30
CA ASP A 231 -24.06 1.65 -12.21
C ASP A 231 -23.88 3.16 -12.40
N ALA A 232 -24.06 3.60 -13.64
CA ALA A 232 -23.91 5.00 -14.03
C ALA A 232 -25.04 5.92 -13.51
N ASP A 233 -26.17 5.36 -13.06
CA ASP A 233 -27.26 6.13 -12.46
C ASP A 233 -26.95 6.52 -11.00
N VAL A 234 -26.09 5.73 -10.33
CA VAL A 234 -25.65 5.96 -8.95
C VAL A 234 -24.32 6.71 -8.90
N PHE A 235 -23.36 6.36 -9.76
CA PHE A 235 -22.03 6.95 -9.75
C PHE A 235 -21.44 7.02 -11.16
N ASP A 236 -20.94 8.19 -11.56
CA ASP A 236 -20.31 8.36 -12.88
C ASP A 236 -19.00 7.54 -12.94
N PRO A 237 -18.93 6.48 -13.76
CA PRO A 237 -17.78 5.58 -13.80
C PRO A 237 -16.51 6.27 -14.30
N THR A 238 -16.60 7.44 -14.95
CA THR A 238 -15.43 8.19 -15.44
C THR A 238 -14.60 8.85 -14.33
N PHE A 239 -15.16 8.93 -13.12
CA PHE A 239 -14.47 9.47 -11.95
C PHE A 239 -13.55 8.46 -11.27
N GLN A 240 -13.74 7.16 -11.52
CA GLN A 240 -12.84 6.08 -11.10
C GLN A 240 -11.97 5.66 -12.28
N ARG A 241 -10.65 5.68 -12.11
CA ARG A 241 -9.71 5.44 -13.22
C ARG A 241 -9.78 4.01 -13.76
N ILE A 242 -10.00 3.03 -12.89
CA ILE A 242 -10.22 1.62 -13.26
C ILE A 242 -11.63 1.26 -12.80
N SER A 243 -12.58 1.29 -13.73
CA SER A 243 -14.01 1.11 -13.44
C SER A 243 -14.49 -0.30 -13.79
N ALA A 244 -15.44 -0.81 -13.01
CA ALA A 244 -16.13 -2.07 -13.29
C ALA A 244 -16.94 -2.05 -14.60
N CYS A 245 -17.16 -0.87 -15.21
CA CYS A 245 -17.81 -0.76 -16.51
C CYS A 245 -16.90 -1.10 -17.71
N ASP A 246 -15.61 -1.30 -17.50
CA ASP A 246 -14.65 -1.64 -18.55
C ASP A 246 -14.46 -3.15 -18.65
N ASP A 247 -14.87 -3.74 -19.76
CA ASP A 247 -14.71 -5.18 -20.05
C ASP A 247 -13.33 -5.52 -20.65
N ASN A 248 -12.50 -4.51 -20.92
CA ASN A 248 -11.16 -4.69 -21.44
C ASN A 248 -10.21 -3.55 -20.98
N PRO A 249 -9.92 -3.46 -19.66
CA PRO A 249 -9.09 -2.40 -19.09
C PRO A 249 -7.62 -2.43 -19.55
N GLY A 250 -7.17 -3.56 -20.12
CA GLY A 250 -5.78 -3.76 -20.54
C GLY A 250 -4.81 -3.90 -19.37
N TYR A 251 -3.50 -3.94 -19.68
CA TYR A 251 -2.42 -3.92 -18.68
C TYR A 251 -2.56 -4.97 -17.56
N GLY A 252 -2.94 -6.20 -17.93
CA GLY A 252 -3.09 -7.32 -16.99
C GLY A 252 -4.27 -7.22 -16.02
N LEU A 253 -5.06 -6.14 -16.06
CA LEU A 253 -6.22 -5.96 -15.18
C LEU A 253 -7.37 -6.91 -15.55
N ASN A 254 -8.14 -7.32 -14.54
CA ASN A 254 -9.30 -8.18 -14.75
C ASN A 254 -10.46 -7.40 -15.41
N PRO A 255 -11.16 -7.98 -16.40
CA PRO A 255 -12.38 -7.41 -16.96
C PRO A 255 -13.48 -7.17 -15.92
N ASN A 256 -14.19 -6.05 -16.02
CA ASN A 256 -15.33 -5.67 -15.18
C ASN A 256 -15.01 -5.65 -13.67
N GLN A 257 -13.77 -5.28 -13.31
CA GLN A 257 -13.35 -5.11 -11.94
C GLN A 257 -13.00 -3.64 -11.70
N GLY A 258 -13.79 -2.96 -10.87
CA GLY A 258 -13.48 -1.63 -10.35
C GLY A 258 -12.36 -1.74 -9.33
N ARG A 259 -11.32 -0.91 -9.49
CA ARG A 259 -10.10 -0.95 -8.68
C ARG A 259 -9.72 0.43 -8.18
N GLY A 260 -8.84 0.50 -7.21
CA GLY A 260 -8.42 1.76 -6.60
C GLY A 260 -7.16 1.64 -5.75
N ALA A 261 -6.94 2.67 -4.96
CA ALA A 261 -5.91 2.72 -3.93
C ALA A 261 -6.55 3.17 -2.61
N PRO A 262 -7.37 2.31 -1.96
CA PRO A 262 -7.96 2.63 -0.66
C PRO A 262 -6.90 2.68 0.43
N GLU A 263 -7.26 3.28 1.56
CA GLU A 263 -6.33 3.56 2.66
C GLU A 263 -6.83 3.01 3.99
N ILE A 264 -5.91 2.47 4.79
CA ILE A 264 -6.13 2.04 6.16
C ILE A 264 -5.07 2.68 7.06
N ASP A 265 -5.52 3.49 8.01
CA ASP A 265 -4.64 4.18 8.96
C ASP A 265 -4.52 3.35 10.24
N VAL A 266 -3.37 2.72 10.47
CA VAL A 266 -3.09 2.00 11.74
C VAL A 266 -3.09 3.01 12.89
N LEU A 267 -2.38 4.12 12.67
CA LEU A 267 -2.50 5.34 13.45
C LEU A 267 -2.23 6.52 12.53
N GLU A 268 -3.11 7.51 12.57
CA GLU A 268 -2.87 8.78 11.91
C GLU A 268 -3.28 9.91 12.86
N GLY A 269 -2.32 10.72 13.30
CA GLY A 269 -2.59 11.83 14.19
C GLY A 269 -1.70 11.88 15.42
N GLY A 270 -1.77 13.01 16.11
CA GLY A 270 -0.99 13.34 17.28
C GLY A 270 -1.68 14.47 18.05
N GLY A 271 -1.01 15.06 19.04
CA GLY A 271 -1.66 15.97 19.96
C GLY A 271 -2.60 15.23 20.91
N LEU A 272 -3.91 15.52 20.82
CA LEU A 272 -4.90 15.04 21.78
C LEU A 272 -5.55 13.71 21.39
N ALA A 273 -5.54 13.36 20.11
CA ALA A 273 -6.25 12.21 19.57
C ALA A 273 -5.52 11.60 18.38
N ILE A 274 -5.70 10.29 18.21
CA ILE A 274 -5.29 9.55 17.00
C ILE A 274 -6.55 9.14 16.25
N SER A 275 -6.52 9.27 14.93
CA SER A 275 -7.51 8.72 14.02
C SER A 275 -7.18 7.26 13.72
N SER A 276 -8.20 6.42 13.82
CA SER A 276 -8.25 5.10 13.22
C SER A 276 -9.25 5.16 12.07
N SER A 277 -8.78 5.03 10.83
CA SER A 277 -9.57 5.37 9.63
C SER A 277 -9.49 4.34 8.51
N LEU A 278 -10.60 4.22 7.78
CA LEU A 278 -10.65 3.71 6.41
C LEU A 278 -11.04 4.84 5.48
N GLN A 279 -10.22 5.12 4.48
CA GLN A 279 -10.59 6.09 3.46
C GLN A 279 -11.12 5.34 2.25
N ILE A 280 -12.30 5.75 1.82
CA ILE A 280 -13.10 5.02 0.83
C ILE A 280 -13.84 5.98 -0.11
N ALA A 281 -13.98 5.54 -1.36
CA ALA A 281 -14.77 6.24 -2.37
C ALA A 281 -15.54 5.23 -3.25
N PRO A 282 -16.70 5.62 -3.80
CA PRO A 282 -17.38 6.91 -3.65
C PRO A 282 -17.95 7.14 -2.25
N GLY A 283 -17.79 8.33 -1.69
CA GLY A 283 -18.38 8.72 -0.41
C GLY A 283 -19.90 8.89 -0.48
N MET A 284 -20.55 8.98 0.67
CA MET A 284 -22.00 9.11 0.75
C MET A 284 -22.52 10.45 0.18
N PRO A 285 -23.64 10.45 -0.56
CA PRO A 285 -24.34 11.68 -0.95
C PRO A 285 -24.85 12.49 0.25
N ASP A 286 -25.10 13.79 0.06
CA ASP A 286 -25.58 14.70 1.12
C ASP A 286 -26.86 14.22 1.82
N ASP A 287 -27.73 13.53 1.08
CA ASP A 287 -29.00 12.96 1.56
C ASP A 287 -28.79 11.99 2.73
N TYR A 288 -27.57 11.48 2.93
CA TYR A 288 -27.21 10.53 3.99
C TYR A 288 -26.24 11.11 5.04
N ARG A 289 -25.93 12.41 4.99
CA ARG A 289 -25.00 13.09 5.91
C ARG A 289 -25.72 13.92 6.98
N LEU A 290 -24.99 14.56 7.88
CA LEU A 290 -25.56 15.56 8.81
C LEU A 290 -26.35 16.63 8.06
N PHE A 291 -27.36 17.20 8.71
CA PHE A 291 -28.03 18.39 8.16
C PHE A 291 -27.07 19.58 8.17
N PRO A 292 -27.08 20.41 7.11
CA PRO A 292 -26.24 21.60 7.06
C PRO A 292 -26.64 22.58 8.16
N VAL A 293 -25.65 23.25 8.74
CA VAL A 293 -25.88 24.29 9.75
C VAL A 293 -26.69 25.45 9.16
N ASP A 294 -27.79 25.79 9.84
CA ASP A 294 -28.59 26.95 9.50
C ASP A 294 -28.11 28.17 10.30
N THR A 295 -27.34 29.04 9.64
CA THR A 295 -26.80 30.26 10.27
C THR A 295 -27.87 31.25 10.71
N SER A 296 -29.12 31.13 10.23
CA SER A 296 -30.24 31.97 10.69
C SER A 296 -30.68 31.65 12.12
N THR A 297 -30.33 30.46 12.63
CA THR A 297 -30.61 30.04 14.02
C THR A 297 -29.65 30.66 15.03
N GLY A 298 -28.63 31.39 14.57
CA GLY A 298 -27.53 31.90 15.40
C GLY A 298 -26.32 30.97 15.44
N ASP A 299 -26.38 29.83 14.75
CA ASP A 299 -25.25 28.93 14.58
C ASP A 299 -24.15 29.52 13.69
N PHE A 300 -22.93 29.03 13.92
CA PHE A 300 -21.76 29.24 13.06
C PHE A 300 -21.23 27.87 12.64
N SER A 301 -20.63 27.77 11.46
CA SER A 301 -20.25 26.48 10.85
C SER A 301 -19.34 25.60 11.72
N TYR A 302 -18.60 26.15 12.67
CA TYR A 302 -17.73 25.37 13.55
C TYR A 302 -18.48 24.68 14.71
N CYS A 303 -19.76 25.03 14.96
CA CYS A 303 -20.55 24.36 16.00
C CYS A 303 -20.64 22.84 15.81
N LEU A 304 -20.61 22.37 14.56
CA LEU A 304 -20.62 20.96 14.13
C LEU A 304 -19.54 20.15 14.86
N TYR A 305 -18.31 20.70 14.89
CA TYR A 305 -17.15 20.03 15.48
C TYR A 305 -17.15 20.07 17.02
N SER A 306 -17.92 20.98 17.61
CA SER A 306 -18.10 21.10 19.06
C SER A 306 -19.43 20.52 19.56
N TYR A 307 -20.22 19.92 18.66
CA TYR A 307 -21.48 19.22 18.97
C TYR A 307 -22.51 20.06 19.74
N ASN A 308 -22.53 21.38 19.50
CA ASN A 308 -23.36 22.34 20.21
C ASN A 308 -24.21 23.25 19.29
N CYS A 309 -24.37 22.87 18.02
CA CYS A 309 -25.28 23.54 17.10
C CYS A 309 -26.71 23.56 17.64
N LEU A 310 -27.41 24.67 17.41
CA LEU A 310 -28.84 24.84 17.66
C LEU A 310 -29.69 24.18 16.57
N THR A 311 -29.14 24.07 15.36
CA THR A 311 -29.76 23.40 14.20
C THR A 311 -30.00 21.93 14.52
N PRO A 312 -31.26 21.45 14.47
CA PRO A 312 -31.56 20.03 14.65
C PRO A 312 -30.86 19.15 13.62
N GLY A 313 -30.20 18.09 14.08
CA GLY A 313 -29.52 17.15 13.18
C GLY A 313 -28.17 17.60 12.63
N ALA A 314 -27.65 18.74 13.09
CA ALA A 314 -26.31 19.19 12.74
C ALA A 314 -25.23 18.74 13.75
N ASN A 315 -25.59 18.18 14.90
CA ASN A 315 -24.61 17.75 15.92
C ASN A 315 -24.14 16.31 15.70
N TYR A 316 -25.06 15.35 15.78
CA TYR A 316 -24.76 13.94 15.64
C TYR A 316 -25.68 13.32 14.58
N ILE A 317 -25.15 12.33 13.87
CA ILE A 317 -25.89 11.57 12.86
C ILE A 317 -27.13 10.95 13.52
N ASP A 318 -28.29 11.10 12.87
CA ASP A 318 -29.58 10.55 13.33
C ASP A 318 -30.02 11.03 14.74
N VAL A 319 -29.53 12.19 15.20
CA VAL A 319 -29.91 12.84 16.46
C VAL A 319 -30.37 14.30 16.21
N PRO A 320 -31.61 14.68 16.55
CA PRO A 320 -32.67 13.86 17.14
C PRO A 320 -33.25 12.85 16.15
N THR A 321 -33.53 11.64 16.61
CA THR A 321 -34.00 10.52 15.76
C THR A 321 -35.32 10.85 15.08
N SER A 322 -36.26 11.48 15.79
CA SER A 322 -37.55 11.86 15.21
C SER A 322 -37.43 12.93 14.12
N TYR A 323 -36.42 13.82 14.22
CA TYR A 323 -36.20 14.87 13.24
C TYR A 323 -35.72 14.28 11.91
N TYR A 324 -34.70 13.42 11.94
CA TYR A 324 -34.24 12.69 10.75
C TYR A 324 -35.34 11.86 10.09
N GLN A 325 -36.12 11.13 10.89
CA GLN A 325 -37.24 10.34 10.38
C GLN A 325 -38.33 11.21 9.73
N GLN A 326 -38.58 12.41 10.26
CA GLN A 326 -39.56 13.34 9.70
C GLN A 326 -39.06 13.99 8.40
N GLU A 327 -37.81 14.46 8.37
CA GLU A 327 -37.28 15.24 7.26
C GLU A 327 -36.85 14.37 6.07
N ARG A 328 -36.37 13.14 6.30
CA ARG A 328 -35.86 12.26 5.22
C ARG A 328 -36.62 10.94 5.06
N GLY A 329 -37.12 10.38 6.15
CA GLY A 329 -37.83 9.10 6.11
C GLY A 329 -36.94 7.86 5.95
N HIS A 330 -35.62 8.01 5.99
CA HIS A 330 -34.63 6.93 6.03
C HIS A 330 -33.48 7.28 6.99
N LYS A 331 -32.67 6.28 7.34
CA LYS A 331 -31.46 6.45 8.16
C LYS A 331 -30.33 7.15 7.41
N SER A 332 -29.36 7.64 8.17
CA SER A 332 -28.16 8.32 7.67
C SER A 332 -26.90 7.55 8.06
N TRP A 333 -25.80 7.80 7.36
CA TRP A 333 -24.45 7.30 7.69
C TRP A 333 -24.26 5.77 7.69
N TYR A 334 -23.01 5.35 7.87
CA TYR A 334 -22.63 3.95 8.05
C TYR A 334 -23.26 3.38 9.34
N GLN A 335 -23.63 2.10 9.31
CA GLN A 335 -24.37 1.43 10.39
C GLN A 335 -23.54 0.32 11.03
N GLY A 336 -23.74 0.08 12.33
CA GLY A 336 -23.11 -1.05 13.02
C GLY A 336 -21.60 -0.90 13.25
N LEU A 337 -21.09 0.34 13.20
CA LEU A 337 -19.72 0.63 13.60
C LEU A 337 -19.50 0.28 15.07
N ARG A 338 -18.32 -0.21 15.41
CA ARG A 338 -17.99 -0.77 16.72
C ARG A 338 -16.91 0.06 17.38
N TYR A 339 -17.16 0.55 18.59
CA TYR A 339 -16.23 1.42 19.34
C TYR A 339 -16.00 0.83 20.74
N ALA A 340 -14.77 0.86 21.22
CA ALA A 340 -14.40 0.35 22.54
C ALA A 340 -13.42 1.30 23.24
N ALA A 341 -13.44 1.28 24.58
CA ALA A 341 -12.69 2.23 25.38
C ALA A 341 -11.16 2.08 25.21
N ASN A 342 -10.45 3.20 25.16
CA ASN A 342 -9.03 3.24 25.43
C ASN A 342 -8.81 3.12 26.95
N ASN A 343 -8.55 1.90 27.42
CA ASN A 343 -8.37 1.59 28.84
C ASN A 343 -6.99 1.99 29.41
N TYR A 344 -6.12 2.57 28.59
CA TYR A 344 -4.81 3.08 29.04
C TYR A 344 -4.89 4.48 29.65
N CYS A 345 -6.02 5.17 29.49
CA CYS A 345 -6.27 6.40 30.22
C CYS A 345 -6.74 6.12 31.65
N ASP A 346 -6.44 7.04 32.55
CA ASP A 346 -7.04 7.10 33.88
C ASP A 346 -8.58 7.12 33.83
N GLN A 347 -9.19 6.52 34.85
CA GLN A 347 -10.64 6.48 34.98
C GLN A 347 -11.22 7.83 35.43
N ASN A 348 -12.31 8.22 34.80
CA ASN A 348 -13.19 9.32 35.12
C ASN A 348 -14.61 8.78 35.40
N ALA A 349 -15.06 8.90 36.64
CA ALA A 349 -16.39 8.43 37.05
C ALA A 349 -17.55 9.16 36.34
N GLU A 350 -17.32 10.38 35.84
CA GLU A 350 -18.32 11.16 35.12
C GLU A 350 -18.53 10.68 33.67
N GLU A 351 -17.56 9.97 33.09
CA GLU A 351 -17.65 9.41 31.73
C GLU A 351 -18.17 7.96 31.73
N LYS A 352 -18.40 7.38 32.92
CA LYS A 352 -18.83 5.99 33.05
C LYS A 352 -20.29 5.82 32.63
N GLN A 353 -20.54 4.84 31.77
CA GLN A 353 -21.87 4.51 31.27
C GLN A 353 -22.40 3.19 31.82
N ASP A 354 -23.73 3.09 31.84
CA ASP A 354 -24.49 1.87 32.08
C ASP A 354 -25.17 1.41 30.78
N TYR A 355 -24.98 0.13 30.43
CA TYR A 355 -25.50 -0.44 29.19
C TYR A 355 -27.03 -0.35 29.10
N ASP A 356 -27.74 -0.76 30.16
CA ASP A 356 -29.21 -0.83 30.14
C ASP A 356 -29.82 0.56 29.94
N THR A 357 -29.22 1.57 30.55
CA THR A 357 -29.61 2.98 30.44
C THR A 357 -29.46 3.49 29.01
N VAL A 358 -28.26 3.37 28.42
CA VAL A 358 -27.97 3.85 27.07
C VAL A 358 -28.77 3.07 26.02
N ALA A 359 -28.83 1.74 26.13
CA ALA A 359 -29.58 0.89 25.21
C ALA A 359 -31.09 1.20 25.23
N ALA A 360 -31.66 1.49 26.41
CA ALA A 360 -33.05 1.92 26.52
C ALA A 360 -33.29 3.28 25.86
N SER A 361 -32.35 4.22 26.00
CA SER A 361 -32.40 5.54 25.35
C SER A 361 -32.36 5.42 23.82
N VAL A 362 -31.36 4.73 23.27
CA VAL A 362 -31.22 4.50 21.82
C VAL A 362 -32.46 3.82 21.25
N LYS A 363 -32.98 2.77 21.93
CA LYS A 363 -34.20 2.07 21.51
C LYS A 363 -35.44 2.96 21.48
N LYS A 364 -35.54 3.92 22.40
CA LYS A 364 -36.64 4.90 22.44
C LYS A 364 -36.52 5.94 21.31
N GLY A 365 -35.31 6.14 20.79
CA GLY A 365 -34.95 7.23 19.88
C GLY A 365 -34.56 8.47 20.66
N ILE A 366 -33.42 9.08 20.28
CA ILE A 366 -32.89 10.26 20.97
C ILE A 366 -33.73 11.47 20.59
N THR A 367 -34.25 12.18 21.60
CA THR A 367 -35.13 13.34 21.40
C THR A 367 -34.39 14.66 21.55
N GLU A 368 -33.27 14.62 22.25
CA GLU A 368 -32.34 15.71 22.50
C GLU A 368 -31.56 16.06 21.22
N ASN A 369 -31.14 17.32 21.09
CA ASN A 369 -30.30 17.75 19.97
C ASN A 369 -28.81 17.45 20.16
N THR A 370 -28.42 16.97 21.35
CA THR A 370 -27.04 16.63 21.69
C THR A 370 -27.00 15.39 22.56
N CYS A 371 -25.86 14.73 22.55
CA CYS A 371 -25.62 13.51 23.31
C CYS A 371 -25.12 13.81 24.73
N SER A 372 -25.50 12.95 25.68
CA SER A 372 -24.97 12.89 27.02
C SER A 372 -24.59 11.45 27.37
N VAL A 373 -23.92 11.28 28.51
CA VAL A 373 -23.49 9.98 29.04
C VAL A 373 -24.66 9.01 29.23
N ASP A 374 -25.87 9.50 29.51
CA ASP A 374 -27.04 8.66 29.72
C ASP A 374 -27.91 8.50 28.46
N THR A 375 -27.73 9.36 27.44
CA THR A 375 -28.61 9.35 26.27
C THR A 375 -28.03 8.63 25.07
N CYS A 376 -26.74 8.76 24.79
CA CYS A 376 -26.09 8.18 23.61
C CYS A 376 -24.97 7.21 23.98
N PRO A 377 -24.56 6.31 23.06
CA PRO A 377 -23.30 5.59 23.18
C PRO A 377 -22.12 6.55 23.38
N ALA A 378 -21.08 6.13 24.10
CA ALA A 378 -19.94 6.99 24.42
C ALA A 378 -19.21 7.55 23.19
N SER A 379 -19.31 6.87 22.04
CA SER A 379 -18.77 7.36 20.76
C SER A 379 -19.58 8.50 20.15
N GLY A 380 -20.78 8.78 20.66
CA GLY A 380 -21.77 9.66 20.05
C GLY A 380 -22.57 9.01 18.93
N ASP A 381 -22.17 7.82 18.46
CA ASP A 381 -22.81 7.11 17.34
C ASP A 381 -24.02 6.31 17.80
N VAL A 382 -25.22 6.83 17.57
CA VAL A 382 -26.48 6.16 17.92
C VAL A 382 -26.81 4.95 17.03
N ASN A 383 -26.07 4.77 15.93
CA ASN A 383 -26.18 3.63 15.02
C ASN A 383 -25.08 2.57 15.26
N ALA A 384 -24.24 2.76 16.29
CA ALA A 384 -23.21 1.81 16.67
C ALA A 384 -23.78 0.45 17.10
N ASP A 385 -22.99 -0.59 16.91
CA ASP A 385 -23.25 -1.89 17.53
C ASP A 385 -23.07 -1.78 19.05
N LEU A 386 -24.03 -2.32 19.82
CA LEU A 386 -24.00 -2.35 21.30
C LEU A 386 -23.94 -3.78 21.86
N SER A 387 -23.59 -4.76 21.02
CA SER A 387 -23.41 -6.15 21.43
C SER A 387 -22.18 -6.33 22.31
N VAL A 388 -22.09 -7.50 22.94
CA VAL A 388 -20.97 -7.86 23.82
C VAL A 388 -19.71 -8.05 22.97
N ILE A 389 -18.60 -7.45 23.42
CA ILE A 389 -17.29 -7.57 22.78
C ILE A 389 -16.76 -9.00 22.98
N ASP A 390 -16.61 -9.74 21.88
CA ASP A 390 -15.98 -11.07 21.80
C ASP A 390 -16.44 -12.08 22.88
N GLY A 391 -17.72 -12.02 23.27
CA GLY A 391 -18.30 -12.89 24.31
C GLY A 391 -17.83 -12.59 25.75
N GLY A 392 -17.19 -11.43 25.97
CA GLY A 392 -16.74 -10.93 27.26
C GLY A 392 -17.85 -10.29 28.11
N LYS A 393 -17.49 -9.24 28.86
CA LYS A 393 -18.43 -8.51 29.75
C LYS A 393 -18.71 -7.08 29.29
N ASN A 394 -17.83 -6.51 28.49
CA ASN A 394 -17.96 -5.16 27.98
C ASN A 394 -18.81 -5.17 26.71
N HIS A 395 -19.48 -4.06 26.46
CA HIS A 395 -20.28 -3.85 25.26
C HIS A 395 -19.58 -2.84 24.35
N TRP A 396 -19.71 -3.05 23.05
CA TRP A 396 -19.40 -2.01 22.07
C TRP A 396 -20.24 -0.76 22.37
N GLY A 397 -19.68 0.42 22.09
CA GLY A 397 -20.32 1.73 22.28
C GLY A 397 -20.54 2.17 23.75
N ILE A 398 -20.22 1.36 24.76
CA ILE A 398 -20.46 1.68 26.18
C ILE A 398 -19.15 1.86 26.96
N ASN A 399 -18.96 3.04 27.54
CA ASN A 399 -17.81 3.32 28.42
C ASN A 399 -18.00 2.75 29.84
N SER A 400 -17.99 1.44 29.98
CA SER A 400 -18.25 0.76 31.27
C SER A 400 -17.19 1.05 32.34
N ASN A 401 -15.97 1.40 31.91
CA ASN A 401 -14.84 1.69 32.81
C ASN A 401 -14.68 3.19 33.11
N GLY A 402 -15.31 4.07 32.32
CA GLY A 402 -15.14 5.52 32.42
C GLY A 402 -13.74 5.99 32.03
N THR A 403 -13.05 5.33 31.10
CA THR A 403 -11.73 5.79 30.61
C THR A 403 -11.89 6.61 29.32
N CYS A 404 -10.80 7.01 28.67
CA CYS A 404 -10.88 7.61 27.34
C CYS A 404 -11.69 6.73 26.39
N TYR A 405 -12.55 7.36 25.59
CA TYR A 405 -13.40 6.66 24.64
C TYR A 405 -13.25 7.24 23.23
N PRO A 406 -13.11 6.39 22.18
CA PRO A 406 -13.12 6.84 20.79
C PRO A 406 -14.44 7.48 20.41
N LEU A 407 -14.37 8.69 19.85
CA LEU A 407 -15.54 9.40 19.33
C LEU A 407 -15.67 9.11 17.83
N MET A 408 -16.90 8.98 17.35
CA MET A 408 -17.11 8.93 15.91
C MET A 408 -16.71 10.26 15.29
N ASN A 409 -16.05 10.20 14.14
CA ASN A 409 -15.90 11.40 13.32
C ASN A 409 -17.13 11.49 12.41
N SER A 410 -18.01 12.47 12.65
CA SER A 410 -19.12 12.77 11.74
C SER A 410 -18.60 13.50 10.49
N TYR A 411 -17.56 12.93 9.88
CA TYR A 411 -16.80 13.52 8.80
C TYR A 411 -17.72 13.84 7.63
N MET A 412 -17.77 15.11 7.24
CA MET A 412 -18.58 15.54 6.10
C MET A 412 -18.03 15.06 4.75
N GLY A 413 -16.93 14.31 4.77
CA GLY A 413 -16.23 13.90 3.56
C GLY A 413 -15.41 15.06 3.00
N SER A 414 -14.61 14.75 1.98
CA SER A 414 -13.99 15.76 1.12
C SER A 414 -14.51 15.58 -0.30
N TYR A 415 -14.78 16.69 -0.96
CA TYR A 415 -15.19 16.68 -2.37
C TYR A 415 -13.99 17.01 -3.25
N LEU A 416 -13.47 15.99 -3.93
CA LEU A 416 -12.31 16.11 -4.79
C LEU A 416 -12.73 16.57 -6.18
N CYS A 417 -11.99 17.52 -6.75
CA CYS A 417 -12.29 18.10 -8.05
C CYS A 417 -11.04 18.30 -8.87
N ASP A 418 -11.20 18.26 -10.19
CA ASP A 418 -10.22 18.82 -11.10
C ASP A 418 -10.14 20.37 -10.95
N PRO A 419 -8.99 20.99 -11.25
CA PRO A 419 -8.80 22.45 -11.11
C PRO A 419 -9.71 23.31 -12.01
N ASP A 420 -10.25 22.75 -13.09
CA ASP A 420 -11.12 23.47 -14.02
C ASP A 420 -12.62 23.30 -13.69
N ASN A 421 -12.93 22.57 -12.62
CA ASN A 421 -14.29 22.22 -12.24
C ASN A 421 -15.05 23.44 -11.70
N THR A 422 -16.32 23.55 -12.09
CA THR A 422 -17.21 24.67 -11.69
C THR A 422 -18.24 24.25 -10.64
N PHE A 423 -18.19 23.01 -10.17
CA PHE A 423 -19.16 22.48 -9.22
C PHE A 423 -19.01 23.13 -7.86
N SER A 424 -20.13 23.50 -7.25
CA SER A 424 -20.15 24.34 -6.04
C SER A 424 -19.56 23.68 -4.80
N LYS A 425 -19.40 22.34 -4.78
CA LYS A 425 -18.76 21.63 -3.67
C LYS A 425 -17.24 21.54 -3.76
N CYS A 426 -16.64 21.88 -4.90
CA CYS A 426 -15.19 21.95 -4.97
C CYS A 426 -14.68 22.98 -3.97
N ALA A 427 -13.52 22.73 -3.35
CA ALA A 427 -12.96 23.66 -2.37
C ALA A 427 -12.69 25.06 -2.99
N SER A 428 -12.31 25.09 -4.27
CA SER A 428 -12.13 26.32 -5.05
C SER A 428 -12.73 26.17 -6.45
N PRO A 429 -14.07 26.31 -6.62
CA PRO A 429 -14.73 26.15 -7.91
C PRO A 429 -14.26 27.25 -8.89
N ARG A 430 -13.92 26.86 -10.12
CA ARG A 430 -13.49 27.82 -11.14
C ARG A 430 -14.65 28.74 -11.53
N ASN A 431 -14.40 30.04 -11.47
CA ASN A 431 -15.33 31.03 -12.02
C ASN A 431 -15.13 31.13 -13.55
N GLU A 432 -16.05 30.54 -14.31
CA GLU A 432 -15.98 30.51 -15.77
C GLU A 432 -16.07 31.88 -16.45
N SER A 433 -16.63 32.89 -15.77
CA SER A 433 -16.74 34.25 -16.30
C SER A 433 -15.43 35.04 -16.21
N THR A 434 -14.53 34.65 -15.29
CA THR A 434 -13.29 35.40 -15.01
C THR A 434 -12.03 34.60 -15.30
N THR A 435 -12.10 33.27 -15.28
CA THR A 435 -10.93 32.39 -15.32
C THR A 435 -11.10 31.33 -16.43
N PRO A 436 -10.26 31.35 -17.49
CA PRO A 436 -10.30 30.33 -18.54
C PRO A 436 -9.89 28.96 -17.99
N LYS A 437 -10.15 27.89 -18.75
CA LYS A 437 -9.69 26.54 -18.39
C LYS A 437 -8.17 26.42 -18.53
N SER A 438 -7.52 25.82 -17.54
CA SER A 438 -6.11 25.41 -17.60
C SER A 438 -5.89 24.25 -18.57
N ASN A 439 -6.88 23.36 -18.70
CA ASN A 439 -6.81 22.06 -19.38
C ASN A 439 -5.65 21.18 -18.87
N ALA A 440 -5.31 21.33 -17.59
CA ALA A 440 -4.22 20.59 -16.96
C ALA A 440 -4.52 19.09 -16.87
N MET A 441 -5.79 18.71 -16.74
CA MET A 441 -6.23 17.32 -16.66
C MET A 441 -7.67 17.13 -17.14
N SER A 442 -8.09 15.87 -17.33
CA SER A 442 -9.48 15.53 -17.60
C SER A 442 -10.38 15.92 -16.45
N SER A 443 -11.59 16.39 -16.74
CA SER A 443 -12.52 16.79 -15.69
C SER A 443 -12.97 15.59 -14.85
N PHE A 444 -13.05 15.79 -13.54
CA PHE A 444 -13.63 14.86 -12.59
C PHE A 444 -14.10 15.63 -11.37
N ASN A 445 -15.09 15.09 -10.68
CA ASN A 445 -15.37 15.51 -9.31
C ASN A 445 -16.16 14.43 -8.59
N TYR A 446 -15.77 14.11 -7.36
CA TYR A 446 -16.43 13.06 -6.59
C TYR A 446 -16.27 13.30 -5.10
N GLN A 447 -17.22 12.76 -4.34
CA GLN A 447 -17.16 12.72 -2.89
C GLN A 447 -16.31 11.52 -2.47
N MET A 448 -15.44 11.70 -1.47
CA MET A 448 -14.82 10.61 -0.72
C MET A 448 -15.19 10.70 0.76
N ASP A 449 -15.03 9.59 1.47
CA ASP A 449 -15.23 9.46 2.91
C ASP A 449 -14.00 8.90 3.61
N ALA A 450 -13.89 9.24 4.89
CA ALA A 450 -13.06 8.55 5.86
C ALA A 450 -13.99 8.03 6.96
N ILE A 451 -14.21 6.71 7.01
CA ILE A 451 -14.88 6.07 8.15
C ILE A 451 -13.85 6.01 9.26
N SER A 452 -14.01 6.85 10.28
CA SER A 452 -12.97 7.03 11.28
C SER A 452 -13.50 7.25 12.69
N SER A 453 -12.63 6.93 13.64
CA SER A 453 -12.83 7.25 15.04
C SER A 453 -11.57 7.89 15.61
N ASN A 454 -11.77 9.03 16.27
CA ASN A 454 -10.71 9.75 16.95
C ASN A 454 -10.72 9.33 18.42
N TRP A 455 -9.64 8.69 18.86
CA TRP A 455 -9.51 8.23 20.23
C TRP A 455 -8.51 9.07 21.02
N PRO A 456 -8.85 9.53 22.23
CA PRO A 456 -7.93 10.35 23.02
C PRO A 456 -6.68 9.58 23.46
N ILE A 457 -5.55 10.28 23.42
CA ILE A 457 -4.22 9.73 23.72
C ILE A 457 -3.90 9.96 25.20
N HIS A 458 -3.30 8.96 25.85
CA HIS A 458 -2.68 9.10 27.17
C HIS A 458 -1.19 9.42 27.01
N PHE A 459 -0.60 10.18 27.94
CA PHE A 459 0.74 10.74 27.81
C PHE A 459 1.84 9.69 27.56
N GLY A 460 1.64 8.46 28.05
CA GLY A 460 2.53 7.32 27.85
C GLY A 460 2.88 7.04 26.38
N ALA A 461 1.98 7.31 25.43
CA ALA A 461 2.24 7.13 24.00
C ALA A 461 3.39 8.00 23.46
N TYR A 462 3.68 9.13 24.13
CA TYR A 462 4.78 10.03 23.78
C TYR A 462 6.08 9.69 24.52
N THR A 463 6.00 9.02 25.68
CA THR A 463 7.16 8.71 26.53
C THR A 463 7.64 7.26 26.43
N GLY A 464 6.86 6.35 25.83
CA GLY A 464 7.19 4.93 25.72
C GLY A 464 6.58 4.24 24.50
N PHE A 465 6.93 2.96 24.34
CA PHE A 465 6.49 2.14 23.22
C PHE A 465 5.14 1.47 23.48
N TYR A 466 4.22 1.65 22.53
CA TYR A 466 2.90 1.03 22.50
C TYR A 466 2.73 0.17 21.26
N ASP A 467 1.94 -0.92 21.38
CA ASP A 467 1.64 -1.81 20.26
C ASP A 467 0.35 -1.32 19.58
N TYR A 468 0.51 -0.71 18.40
CA TYR A 468 -0.59 -0.28 17.53
C TYR A 468 -0.89 -1.39 16.53
N GLN A 469 -2.16 -1.78 16.43
CA GLN A 469 -2.54 -2.99 15.71
C GLN A 469 -3.75 -2.78 14.82
N VAL A 470 -3.72 -3.41 13.65
CA VAL A 470 -4.87 -3.55 12.76
C VAL A 470 -5.05 -5.01 12.37
N GLU A 471 -6.21 -5.57 12.71
CA GLU A 471 -6.70 -6.83 12.18
C GLU A 471 -7.59 -6.57 10.97
N TRP A 472 -7.24 -7.10 9.81
CA TRP A 472 -7.98 -6.90 8.56
C TRP A 472 -8.29 -8.23 7.88
N VAL A 473 -9.55 -8.44 7.54
CA VAL A 473 -10.05 -9.58 6.78
C VAL A 473 -10.94 -9.07 5.66
N THR A 474 -10.77 -9.60 4.45
CA THR A 474 -11.56 -9.23 3.26
C THR A 474 -12.84 -10.06 3.13
N GLY A 475 -13.67 -9.74 2.13
CA GLY A 475 -14.86 -10.53 1.79
C GLY A 475 -16.11 -10.15 2.60
N GLU A 476 -17.21 -10.84 2.34
CA GLU A 476 -18.55 -10.60 2.88
C GLU A 476 -18.59 -10.66 4.42
N ASN A 477 -17.77 -11.52 5.03
CA ASN A 477 -17.63 -11.66 6.48
C ASN A 477 -16.40 -10.94 7.05
N GLY A 478 -15.77 -10.08 6.24
CA GLY A 478 -14.59 -9.30 6.57
C GLY A 478 -14.84 -8.16 7.56
N TYR A 479 -13.74 -7.56 7.99
CA TYR A 479 -13.69 -6.42 8.91
C TYR A 479 -12.29 -5.80 8.93
N VAL A 480 -12.21 -4.55 9.37
CA VAL A 480 -10.96 -3.94 9.85
C VAL A 480 -11.17 -3.53 11.29
N ARG A 481 -10.28 -3.96 12.19
CA ARG A 481 -10.34 -3.74 13.63
C ARG A 481 -9.03 -3.17 14.13
N TRP A 482 -9.11 -2.04 14.83
CA TRP A 482 -7.98 -1.41 15.48
C TRP A 482 -7.88 -1.85 16.92
N LEU A 483 -6.65 -2.12 17.36
CA LEU A 483 -6.35 -2.48 18.73
C LEU A 483 -5.15 -1.68 19.24
N LEU A 484 -5.12 -1.50 20.55
CA LEU A 484 -3.99 -0.96 21.28
C LEU A 484 -3.59 -1.99 22.33
N HIS A 485 -2.40 -2.58 22.19
CA HIS A 485 -1.91 -3.68 23.04
C HIS A 485 -2.92 -4.84 23.17
N GLY A 486 -3.54 -5.22 22.05
CA GLY A 486 -4.51 -6.32 21.97
C GLY A 486 -5.92 -5.98 22.43
N GLU A 487 -6.17 -4.79 22.97
CA GLU A 487 -7.50 -4.32 23.35
C GLU A 487 -8.15 -3.56 22.19
N PRO A 488 -9.40 -3.88 21.80
CA PRO A 488 -10.06 -3.18 20.70
C PRO A 488 -10.30 -1.70 20.99
N LEU A 489 -10.21 -0.87 19.94
CA LEU A 489 -10.60 0.54 19.95
C LEU A 489 -11.75 0.81 18.98
N PHE A 490 -11.64 0.31 17.75
CA PHE A 490 -12.60 0.57 16.69
C PHE A 490 -12.70 -0.66 15.77
N GLU A 491 -13.85 -0.89 15.17
CA GLU A 491 -14.03 -1.93 14.15
C GLU A 491 -15.08 -1.51 13.12
N VAL A 492 -14.72 -1.66 11.84
CA VAL A 492 -15.61 -1.49 10.69
C VAL A 492 -15.78 -2.86 10.06
N THR A 493 -17.01 -3.36 10.06
CA THR A 493 -17.34 -4.63 9.39
C THR A 493 -17.66 -4.42 7.92
N THR A 494 -17.51 -5.46 7.08
CA THR A 494 -17.97 -5.40 5.69
C THR A 494 -19.43 -4.97 5.60
N GLU A 495 -20.27 -5.46 6.52
CA GLU A 495 -21.70 -5.10 6.59
C GLU A 495 -21.92 -3.58 6.63
N SER A 496 -21.09 -2.86 7.39
CA SER A 496 -21.19 -1.40 7.55
C SER A 496 -21.04 -0.62 6.24
N VAL A 497 -20.27 -1.14 5.27
CA VAL A 497 -19.97 -0.45 4.00
C VAL A 497 -20.74 -1.00 2.79
N VAL A 498 -21.25 -2.23 2.86
CA VAL A 498 -22.08 -2.84 1.82
C VAL A 498 -23.59 -2.61 2.05
N ASN A 499 -24.04 -2.58 3.31
CA ASN A 499 -25.45 -2.39 3.70
C ASN A 499 -25.72 -0.94 4.15
N VAL A 500 -25.22 0.01 3.38
CA VAL A 500 -25.44 1.44 3.63
C VAL A 500 -26.93 1.81 3.51
N PRO A 501 -27.43 2.80 4.27
CA PRO A 501 -28.81 3.27 4.15
C PRO A 501 -29.16 3.71 2.73
N GLN A 502 -30.41 3.47 2.33
CA GLN A 502 -30.92 3.81 1.00
C GLN A 502 -32.21 4.62 1.12
N ASN A 503 -32.31 5.66 0.30
CA ASN A 503 -33.59 6.31 0.02
C ASN A 503 -34.41 5.47 -0.97
N ALA A 504 -35.62 5.93 -1.31
CA ALA A 504 -36.52 5.23 -2.22
C ALA A 504 -35.93 4.98 -3.63
N ASN A 505 -34.99 5.82 -4.05
CA ASN A 505 -34.32 5.75 -5.36
C ASN A 505 -33.00 4.98 -5.32
N LYS A 506 -32.57 4.48 -4.15
CA LYS A 506 -31.32 3.74 -3.94
C LYS A 506 -30.07 4.48 -4.41
N THR A 507 -29.97 5.77 -4.10
CA THR A 507 -28.88 6.62 -4.60
C THR A 507 -27.59 6.54 -3.79
N ASN A 508 -27.49 5.69 -2.76
CA ASN A 508 -26.26 5.55 -1.97
C ASN A 508 -25.35 4.47 -2.58
N PRO A 509 -24.16 4.82 -3.11
CA PRO A 509 -23.25 3.85 -3.69
C PRO A 509 -22.76 2.86 -2.63
N LYS A 510 -22.94 1.57 -2.93
CA LYS A 510 -22.41 0.46 -2.13
C LYS A 510 -20.91 0.33 -2.40
N LYS A 511 -20.11 0.26 -1.34
CA LYS A 511 -18.67 -0.01 -1.46
C LYS A 511 -18.43 -1.51 -1.33
N ILE A 512 -17.19 -1.90 -1.52
CA ILE A 512 -16.67 -3.20 -1.09
C ILE A 512 -15.78 -3.01 0.14
N MET A 513 -15.54 -4.09 0.87
CA MET A 513 -14.45 -4.10 1.83
C MET A 513 -13.13 -3.86 1.09
N ILE A 514 -12.13 -3.32 1.79
CA ILE A 514 -10.82 -3.14 1.18
C ILE A 514 -10.26 -4.51 0.81
N GLU A 515 -9.95 -4.68 -0.47
CA GLU A 515 -9.45 -5.92 -1.07
C GLU A 515 -8.12 -5.74 -1.81
N GLU A 516 -7.69 -4.50 -2.06
CA GLU A 516 -6.43 -4.21 -2.76
C GLU A 516 -5.21 -4.69 -1.97
N PRO A 517 -4.13 -5.18 -2.61
CA PRO A 517 -2.86 -5.39 -1.93
C PRO A 517 -2.32 -4.04 -1.43
N LEU A 518 -2.17 -3.90 -0.12
CA LEU A 518 -1.71 -2.66 0.51
C LEU A 518 -0.22 -2.76 0.84
N TYR A 519 0.50 -1.65 0.70
CA TYR A 519 1.87 -1.51 1.19
C TYR A 519 1.89 -0.61 2.43
N VAL A 520 2.92 -0.73 3.26
CA VAL A 520 3.02 -0.03 4.55
C VAL A 520 3.81 1.26 4.39
N ILE A 521 3.36 2.29 5.10
CA ILE A 521 3.95 3.64 5.13
C ILE A 521 4.10 4.08 6.57
N PHE A 522 5.20 4.75 6.88
CA PHE A 522 5.34 5.52 8.10
C PHE A 522 6.04 6.85 7.82
N ASN A 523 5.51 7.91 8.41
CA ASN A 523 5.98 9.28 8.23
C ASN A 523 5.69 10.14 9.46
N VAL A 524 6.37 11.28 9.55
CA VAL A 524 6.00 12.37 10.45
C VAL A 524 5.81 13.62 9.62
N ALA A 525 4.58 14.10 9.57
CA ALA A 525 4.15 15.23 8.77
C ALA A 525 3.83 16.46 9.62
N LEU A 526 3.75 17.65 9.01
CA LEU A 526 3.37 18.88 9.66
C LEU A 526 2.45 19.69 8.74
N SER A 527 1.24 19.99 9.19
CA SER A 527 0.27 20.74 8.36
C SER A 527 -0.19 22.01 9.05
N SER A 528 -0.51 23.00 8.23
CA SER A 528 -1.23 24.21 8.63
C SER A 528 -2.75 24.00 8.86
N SER A 529 -3.28 22.81 8.55
CA SER A 529 -4.73 22.56 8.48
C SER A 529 -5.23 21.38 9.32
N TRP A 530 -4.35 20.61 9.95
CA TRP A 530 -4.72 19.46 10.76
C TRP A 530 -5.04 19.80 12.21
N GLY A 531 -5.63 18.85 12.94
CA GLY A 531 -5.98 19.00 14.36
C GLY A 531 -4.78 19.25 15.28
N THR A 532 -3.58 18.97 14.78
CA THR A 532 -2.31 19.34 15.36
C THR A 532 -1.53 20.16 14.35
N THR A 533 -0.99 21.30 14.79
CA THR A 533 -0.31 22.27 13.94
C THR A 533 0.95 22.75 14.65
N PRO A 534 2.10 22.86 13.96
CA PRO A 534 3.28 23.44 14.56
C PRO A 534 3.08 24.93 14.90
N PRO A 535 3.89 25.49 15.82
CA PRO A 535 3.81 26.92 16.12
C PRO A 535 4.04 27.78 14.87
N ASN A 536 3.31 28.90 14.78
CA ASN A 536 3.41 29.88 13.69
C ASN A 536 3.33 29.25 12.28
N PRO A 537 2.26 28.51 11.94
CA PRO A 537 2.15 27.83 10.65
C PRO A 537 2.31 28.80 9.48
N GLY A 538 3.13 28.41 8.51
CA GLY A 538 3.50 29.26 7.36
C GLY A 538 4.66 30.24 7.64
N GLN A 539 5.32 30.13 8.80
CA GLN A 539 6.53 30.87 9.17
C GLN A 539 7.52 29.92 9.89
N GLU A 540 8.73 30.42 10.18
CA GLU A 540 9.66 29.74 11.09
C GLU A 540 8.99 29.43 12.43
N CYS A 541 9.34 28.29 13.04
CA CYS A 541 8.72 27.81 14.29
C CYS A 541 8.61 28.91 15.36
N ARG A 542 9.68 29.70 15.55
CA ARG A 542 9.72 30.76 16.58
C ARG A 542 8.92 32.02 16.26
N GLY A 543 8.53 32.22 15.00
CA GLY A 543 7.94 33.49 14.56
C GLY A 543 8.84 34.67 14.90
N ASP A 544 8.35 35.59 15.74
CA ASP A 544 9.11 36.77 16.20
C ASP A 544 9.98 36.53 17.45
N GLY A 545 9.94 35.31 18.01
CA GLY A 545 10.72 34.88 19.17
C GLY A 545 10.27 35.45 20.51
N LYS A 546 9.12 36.12 20.61
CA LYS A 546 8.66 36.75 21.86
C LYS A 546 7.82 35.84 22.75
N ASP A 547 7.22 34.79 22.22
CA ASP A 547 6.45 33.84 23.03
C ASP A 547 7.38 32.80 23.67
N PRO A 548 7.56 32.84 25.01
CA PRO A 548 8.43 31.89 25.70
C PRO A 548 7.96 30.44 25.55
N THR A 549 6.65 30.18 25.41
CA THR A 549 6.16 28.80 25.27
C THR A 549 6.50 28.24 23.91
N THR A 550 6.22 29.01 22.85
CA THR A 550 6.64 28.69 21.48
C THR A 550 8.14 28.44 21.41
N ASN A 551 8.95 29.31 22.04
CA ASN A 551 10.40 29.14 22.03
C ASN A 551 10.82 27.77 22.60
N VAL A 552 10.27 27.37 23.76
CA VAL A 552 10.60 26.07 24.36
C VAL A 552 10.16 24.89 23.48
N ILE A 553 8.99 24.99 22.83
CA ILE A 553 8.54 23.96 21.87
C ILE A 553 9.52 23.87 20.69
N CYS A 554 9.93 25.01 20.13
CA CYS A 554 10.89 25.04 19.03
C CYS A 554 12.29 24.58 19.46
N ASP A 555 12.73 24.87 20.70
CA ASP A 555 13.96 24.37 21.31
C ASP A 555 13.97 22.84 21.49
N SER A 556 12.79 22.20 21.39
CA SER A 556 12.64 20.75 21.54
C SER A 556 12.76 19.98 20.22
N PHE A 557 12.93 20.65 19.08
CA PHE A 557 13.37 19.99 17.86
C PHE A 557 14.89 19.68 17.94
N PRO A 558 15.38 18.54 17.42
CA PRO A 558 14.64 17.50 16.71
C PRO A 558 13.69 16.68 17.60
N MET A 559 12.52 16.34 17.04
CA MET A 559 11.58 15.36 17.61
C MET A 559 11.70 14.03 16.88
N TYR A 560 11.43 12.93 17.61
CA TYR A 560 11.63 11.58 17.08
C TYR A 560 10.38 10.74 17.21
N MET A 561 9.91 10.19 16.09
CA MET A 561 9.07 8.99 16.11
C MET A 561 9.99 7.78 16.12
N LYS A 562 9.74 6.82 17.02
CA LYS A 562 10.55 5.59 17.11
C LYS A 562 9.68 4.36 16.86
N ILE A 563 10.22 3.38 16.16
CA ILE A 563 9.58 2.08 15.91
C ILE A 563 10.53 0.98 16.36
N ASP A 564 10.11 0.18 17.33
CA ASP A 564 10.86 -0.97 17.86
C ASP A 564 10.78 -2.14 16.87
N TYR A 565 9.57 -2.51 16.46
CA TYR A 565 9.35 -3.53 15.44
C TYR A 565 8.08 -3.33 14.63
N ILE A 566 8.03 -3.99 13.47
CA ILE A 566 6.82 -4.21 12.67
C ILE A 566 6.67 -5.71 12.42
N ARG A 567 5.47 -6.26 12.63
CA ARG A 567 5.16 -7.68 12.39
C ARG A 567 3.82 -7.85 11.68
N LEU A 568 3.77 -8.74 10.70
CA LEU A 568 2.55 -9.13 9.99
C LEU A 568 2.28 -10.62 10.17
N TYR A 569 1.04 -10.95 10.54
CA TYR A 569 0.54 -12.32 10.65
C TYR A 569 -0.60 -12.56 9.67
N GLN A 570 -0.64 -13.73 9.05
CA GLN A 570 -1.71 -14.13 8.14
C GLN A 570 -2.18 -15.56 8.42
N ASP A 571 -3.44 -15.83 8.09
CA ASP A 571 -3.98 -17.17 8.00
C ASP A 571 -3.44 -17.86 6.75
N LEU A 572 -2.72 -18.98 6.96
CA LEU A 572 -2.19 -19.79 5.87
C LEU A 572 -3.02 -21.07 5.65
N GLY A 573 -4.22 -21.14 6.23
CA GLY A 573 -5.17 -22.23 6.04
C GLY A 573 -5.68 -22.32 4.61
N ASP A 574 -6.04 -23.53 4.20
CA ASP A 574 -6.66 -23.83 2.89
C ASP A 574 -8.20 -23.86 2.94
N ASP A 575 -8.77 -23.52 4.10
CA ASP A 575 -10.21 -23.49 4.40
C ASP A 575 -10.77 -22.06 4.49
N LEU A 576 -10.06 -21.07 3.94
CA LEU A 576 -10.54 -19.69 3.89
C LEU A 576 -11.75 -19.56 2.96
N GLU A 577 -12.63 -18.62 3.29
CA GLU A 577 -13.76 -18.28 2.41
C GLU A 577 -13.25 -17.82 1.03
N PRO A 578 -14.01 -18.06 -0.06
CA PRO A 578 -13.52 -17.79 -1.43
C PRO A 578 -13.16 -16.33 -1.73
N ASP A 579 -13.72 -15.40 -0.96
CA ASP A 579 -13.52 -13.94 -1.03
C ASP A 579 -12.59 -13.40 0.06
N ASN A 580 -11.97 -14.30 0.84
CA ASN A 580 -10.86 -13.97 1.71
C ASN A 580 -9.55 -14.06 0.91
N TYR A 581 -9.05 -12.91 0.46
CA TYR A 581 -7.88 -12.81 -0.40
C TYR A 581 -6.55 -12.79 0.36
N MET A 582 -6.52 -13.27 1.61
CA MET A 582 -5.37 -13.09 2.47
C MET A 582 -4.09 -13.73 1.89
N GLN A 583 -3.11 -12.89 1.55
CA GLN A 583 -1.82 -13.32 1.01
C GLN A 583 -0.76 -12.22 1.06
N VAL A 584 0.51 -12.60 0.95
CA VAL A 584 1.63 -11.68 0.72
C VAL A 584 1.90 -11.57 -0.78
N GLY A 585 1.95 -10.33 -1.29
CA GLY A 585 2.25 -10.05 -2.69
C GLY A 585 1.65 -8.72 -3.13
N CYS A 586 2.35 -8.05 -4.06
CA CYS A 586 1.88 -6.80 -4.66
C CYS A 586 1.03 -7.01 -5.93
N ASP A 587 1.14 -8.18 -6.57
CA ASP A 587 0.48 -8.52 -7.84
C ASP A 587 -0.33 -9.83 -7.75
N PRO A 588 -1.29 -9.94 -6.82
CA PRO A 588 -2.11 -11.13 -6.67
C PRO A 588 -3.04 -11.31 -7.90
N ALA A 589 -3.32 -12.55 -8.29
CA ALA A 589 -4.22 -12.83 -9.43
C ALA A 589 -5.65 -12.28 -9.23
N SER A 590 -6.12 -12.15 -7.98
CA SER A 590 -7.41 -11.53 -7.69
C SER A 590 -7.42 -10.02 -7.95
N HIS A 591 -6.25 -9.37 -7.80
CA HIS A 591 -6.08 -7.92 -7.85
C HIS A 591 -4.74 -7.55 -8.52
N PRO A 592 -4.53 -7.88 -9.80
CA PRO A 592 -3.26 -7.63 -10.49
C PRO A 592 -2.95 -6.14 -10.52
N THR A 593 -1.67 -5.79 -10.41
CA THR A 593 -1.17 -4.40 -10.43
C THR A 593 0.10 -4.25 -11.28
N LYS A 594 0.85 -5.33 -11.52
CA LYS A 594 2.21 -5.24 -12.06
C LYS A 594 2.26 -4.62 -13.45
N GLU A 595 1.50 -5.18 -14.40
CA GLU A 595 1.51 -4.69 -15.78
C GLU A 595 1.00 -3.24 -15.88
N TRP A 596 0.04 -2.88 -15.04
CA TRP A 596 -0.45 -1.51 -14.93
C TRP A 596 0.65 -0.54 -14.47
N ILE A 597 1.31 -0.84 -13.36
CA ILE A 597 2.38 0.01 -12.80
C ILE A 597 3.55 0.09 -13.78
N ASP A 598 4.00 -1.03 -14.34
CA ASP A 598 5.10 -1.08 -15.31
C ASP A 598 4.80 -0.19 -16.54
N ALA A 599 3.54 -0.15 -16.99
CA ALA A 599 3.11 0.67 -18.13
C ALA A 599 2.95 2.16 -17.81
N HIS A 600 2.86 2.53 -16.54
CA HIS A 600 2.62 3.90 -16.06
C HIS A 600 3.70 4.37 -15.07
N ILE A 601 4.90 3.77 -15.11
CA ILE A 601 5.93 3.97 -14.07
C ILE A 601 6.34 5.43 -13.88
N ASP A 602 6.19 6.27 -14.90
CA ASP A 602 6.44 7.71 -14.86
C ASP A 602 5.47 8.48 -13.94
N GLU A 603 4.34 7.87 -13.57
CA GLU A 603 3.40 8.42 -12.57
C GLU A 603 3.78 8.06 -11.13
N TYR A 604 4.67 7.08 -10.95
CA TYR A 604 5.04 6.53 -9.64
C TYR A 604 6.46 6.92 -9.22
N GLU A 605 7.27 7.49 -10.10
CA GLU A 605 8.67 7.82 -9.81
C GLU A 605 9.04 9.23 -10.22
N ASP A 606 10.12 9.74 -9.63
CA ASP A 606 10.86 10.87 -10.15
C ASP A 606 12.36 10.63 -10.04
N ASP A 607 13.17 11.63 -10.41
CA ASP A 607 14.62 11.48 -10.46
C ASP A 607 15.25 11.13 -9.10
N ASP A 608 14.65 11.62 -8.01
CA ASP A 608 15.13 11.41 -6.65
C ASP A 608 14.48 10.19 -5.98
N ASN A 609 13.34 9.71 -6.49
CA ASN A 609 12.49 8.71 -5.83
C ASN A 609 12.16 7.49 -6.70
N LYS A 610 13.17 6.93 -7.38
CA LYS A 610 13.00 5.72 -8.20
C LYS A 610 12.67 4.49 -7.36
N TRP A 611 11.92 3.56 -7.94
CA TRP A 611 11.82 2.21 -7.42
C TRP A 611 12.98 1.39 -7.96
N GLU A 612 13.60 0.64 -7.04
CA GLU A 612 14.72 -0.22 -7.36
C GLU A 612 14.44 -1.61 -6.82
N GLU A 613 14.55 -2.60 -7.71
CA GLU A 613 14.50 -4.00 -7.32
C GLU A 613 15.72 -4.35 -6.47
N VAL A 614 15.48 -4.99 -5.31
CA VAL A 614 16.54 -5.39 -4.39
C VAL A 614 16.61 -6.91 -4.30
N ALA A 615 17.63 -7.49 -4.93
CA ALA A 615 17.95 -8.90 -4.80
C ALA A 615 18.85 -9.14 -3.57
N GLY A 616 18.37 -9.98 -2.64
CA GLY A 616 19.05 -10.26 -1.37
C GLY A 616 18.76 -9.21 -0.31
N LYS A 617 19.75 -8.94 0.53
CA LYS A 617 19.74 -7.99 1.65
C LYS A 617 18.77 -8.27 2.81
N ALA A 618 17.98 -9.35 2.78
CA ALA A 618 17.32 -9.82 3.99
C ALA A 618 18.33 -10.14 5.09
N PHE A 619 17.92 -9.96 6.34
CA PHE A 619 18.72 -10.39 7.48
C PHE A 619 18.89 -11.91 7.51
N CYS A 620 20.08 -12.36 7.88
CA CYS A 620 20.43 -13.78 7.96
C CYS A 620 21.38 -14.06 9.13
N LYS A 621 21.27 -15.26 9.69
CA LYS A 621 22.21 -15.80 10.68
C LYS A 621 23.19 -16.75 10.02
N THR A 622 22.74 -17.49 9.01
CA THR A 622 23.54 -18.47 8.28
C THR A 622 23.25 -18.42 6.78
N SER A 623 24.14 -18.97 5.95
CA SER A 623 23.89 -19.08 4.51
C SER A 623 22.70 -19.98 4.16
N ASP A 624 22.21 -20.80 5.09
CA ASP A 624 21.01 -21.61 4.89
C ASP A 624 19.73 -20.74 4.82
N ASP A 625 19.77 -19.53 5.40
CA ASP A 625 18.69 -18.53 5.31
C ASP A 625 18.62 -17.84 3.94
N CYS A 626 19.63 -18.04 3.10
CA CYS A 626 19.76 -17.42 1.78
C CYS A 626 19.87 -18.46 0.65
N THR A 627 19.61 -19.73 0.95
CA THR A 627 19.84 -20.87 0.06
C THR A 627 18.55 -21.67 -0.08
N ILE A 628 18.19 -22.10 -1.29
CA ILE A 628 17.06 -22.99 -1.50
C ILE A 628 17.39 -24.39 -1.00
N GLY A 629 16.50 -24.99 -0.21
CA GLY A 629 16.67 -26.36 0.29
C GLY A 629 15.59 -26.76 1.28
N GLY A 630 15.85 -27.82 2.06
CA GLY A 630 14.92 -28.30 3.07
C GLY A 630 13.93 -29.32 2.51
N THR A 631 12.64 -29.07 2.65
CA THR A 631 11.55 -30.00 2.29
C THR A 631 11.44 -30.26 0.78
N LEU A 632 11.95 -29.36 -0.07
CA LEU A 632 11.84 -29.48 -1.54
C LEU A 632 12.93 -30.30 -2.21
N SER A 633 14.10 -30.49 -1.58
CA SER A 633 15.21 -31.21 -2.22
C SER A 633 16.19 -31.80 -1.21
N ARG A 634 16.63 -33.03 -1.47
CA ARG A 634 17.70 -33.71 -0.71
C ARG A 634 19.05 -32.99 -0.80
N THR A 635 19.26 -32.23 -1.88
CA THR A 635 20.48 -31.44 -2.11
C THR A 635 20.12 -29.96 -2.17
N ALA A 636 20.73 -29.17 -1.29
CA ALA A 636 20.54 -27.72 -1.26
C ALA A 636 21.11 -27.08 -2.54
N LEU A 637 20.32 -26.20 -3.16
CA LEU A 637 20.76 -25.38 -4.28
C LEU A 637 21.25 -24.04 -3.74
N LYS A 638 22.57 -23.85 -3.69
CA LYS A 638 23.19 -22.62 -3.19
C LYS A 638 22.87 -21.44 -4.09
N THR A 639 21.83 -20.69 -3.77
CA THR A 639 21.38 -19.51 -4.53
C THR A 639 21.89 -18.21 -3.93
N GLY A 640 22.20 -18.20 -2.64
CA GLY A 640 22.75 -17.06 -1.91
C GLY A 640 23.65 -17.49 -0.75
N LYS A 641 24.29 -16.51 -0.10
CA LYS A 641 25.12 -16.69 1.10
C LYS A 641 24.84 -15.57 2.09
N CYS A 642 25.09 -15.82 3.37
CA CYS A 642 24.98 -14.81 4.40
C CYS A 642 26.32 -14.07 4.57
N VAL A 643 26.34 -12.76 4.34
CA VAL A 643 27.53 -11.90 4.43
C VAL A 643 27.19 -10.70 5.28
N LYS A 644 27.92 -10.50 6.39
CA LYS A 644 27.66 -9.43 7.36
C LYS A 644 26.17 -9.35 7.79
N GLN A 645 25.60 -10.51 8.12
CA GLN A 645 24.19 -10.66 8.50
C GLN A 645 23.17 -10.26 7.41
N ARG A 646 23.59 -10.13 6.15
CA ARG A 646 22.72 -9.84 5.00
C ARG A 646 22.85 -10.92 3.93
N CYS A 647 21.75 -11.31 3.30
CA CYS A 647 21.78 -12.23 2.17
C CYS A 647 22.42 -11.57 0.93
N GLU A 648 23.31 -12.28 0.27
CA GLU A 648 23.94 -11.89 -1.00
C GLU A 648 23.68 -13.00 -2.04
N CYS A 649 23.02 -12.66 -3.14
CA CYS A 649 22.67 -13.63 -4.18
C CYS A 649 23.91 -14.01 -4.99
N LEU A 650 24.10 -15.31 -5.23
CA LEU A 650 25.27 -15.84 -5.93
C LEU A 650 25.14 -15.76 -7.45
N TYR A 651 23.92 -15.69 -7.98
CA TYR A 651 23.64 -15.66 -9.41
C TYR A 651 22.50 -14.68 -9.71
N HIS A 652 22.58 -13.98 -10.84
CA HIS A 652 21.55 -13.05 -11.31
C HIS A 652 20.21 -13.68 -11.69
N SER A 653 20.16 -15.02 -11.82
CA SER A 653 18.91 -15.75 -12.03
C SER A 653 18.07 -15.89 -10.76
N TRP A 654 18.58 -15.42 -9.62
CA TRP A 654 17.92 -15.47 -8.32
C TRP A 654 17.82 -14.07 -7.74
N GLY A 655 16.64 -13.76 -7.21
CA GLY A 655 16.31 -12.50 -6.59
C GLY A 655 15.42 -12.70 -5.37
N GLY A 656 14.64 -11.67 -5.05
CA GLY A 656 13.90 -11.60 -3.80
C GLY A 656 14.81 -11.41 -2.57
N PRO A 657 14.23 -11.15 -1.40
CA PRO A 657 14.95 -10.76 -0.19
C PRO A 657 15.97 -11.81 0.28
N ARG A 658 15.68 -13.10 0.05
CA ARG A 658 16.51 -14.24 0.48
C ARG A 658 17.21 -14.98 -0.66
N CYS A 659 17.23 -14.42 -1.87
CA CYS A 659 17.81 -15.09 -3.05
C CYS A 659 17.13 -16.43 -3.37
N THR A 660 15.83 -16.53 -3.12
CA THR A 660 15.03 -17.74 -3.34
C THR A 660 13.92 -17.54 -4.36
N THR A 661 13.80 -16.36 -4.95
CA THR A 661 12.85 -16.08 -6.03
C THR A 661 13.56 -16.27 -7.37
N ALA A 662 13.00 -17.10 -8.24
CA ALA A 662 13.52 -17.25 -9.59
C ALA A 662 13.20 -15.98 -10.39
N VAL A 663 14.23 -15.35 -10.95
CA VAL A 663 14.08 -14.17 -11.82
C VAL A 663 14.26 -14.64 -13.25
N SER A 664 13.17 -14.68 -14.01
CA SER A 664 13.25 -14.74 -15.48
C SER A 664 13.76 -13.40 -15.96
N GLY A 665 14.94 -13.37 -16.61
CA GLY A 665 15.55 -12.12 -17.06
C GLY A 665 14.54 -11.25 -17.83
N SER A 666 14.12 -10.15 -17.22
CA SER A 666 13.23 -9.16 -17.79
C SER A 666 13.96 -8.41 -18.90
N SER A 667 13.46 -8.57 -20.12
CA SER A 667 13.31 -7.54 -21.16
C SER A 667 14.23 -6.31 -21.11
N SER A 668 15.54 -6.49 -21.26
CA SER A 668 16.37 -5.50 -21.93
C SER A 668 16.60 -5.97 -23.36
N ALA A 669 16.30 -5.08 -24.32
CA ALA A 669 16.51 -5.30 -25.74
C ALA A 669 17.99 -5.58 -26.03
N GLY A 670 18.36 -6.85 -26.03
CA GLY A 670 19.73 -7.31 -26.27
C GLY A 670 19.72 -8.80 -26.51
N LEU A 671 20.20 -9.20 -27.68
CA LEU A 671 20.20 -10.56 -28.21
C LEU A 671 21.11 -11.53 -27.41
N MET A 672 21.02 -11.64 -26.07
CA MET A 672 21.65 -12.70 -25.25
C MET A 672 21.08 -12.72 -23.81
N SER A 673 19.85 -13.20 -23.58
CA SER A 673 19.42 -13.61 -22.24
C SER A 673 19.61 -15.13 -22.08
N ARG A 674 20.49 -15.51 -21.15
CA ARG A 674 20.77 -16.92 -20.82
C ARG A 674 19.65 -17.46 -19.95
N THR A 675 18.68 -18.14 -20.57
CA THR A 675 17.66 -18.95 -19.89
C THR A 675 18.29 -20.19 -19.23
N PHE A 676 17.61 -20.75 -18.23
CA PHE A 676 17.95 -21.99 -17.53
C PHE A 676 18.48 -23.09 -18.47
N GLY A 677 19.76 -23.42 -18.32
CA GLY A 677 20.44 -24.48 -19.08
C GLY A 677 21.95 -24.23 -19.18
N PRO A 678 22.77 -25.25 -19.52
CA PRO A 678 24.17 -25.02 -19.86
C PRO A 678 24.28 -24.00 -21.01
N PRO A 679 25.36 -23.20 -21.09
CA PRO A 679 25.52 -22.16 -22.09
C PRO A 679 25.16 -22.69 -23.48
N ILE A 680 24.43 -21.90 -24.30
CA ILE A 680 24.10 -22.30 -25.69
C ILE A 680 25.37 -22.74 -26.44
N GLU A 681 26.51 -22.12 -26.18
CA GLU A 681 27.82 -22.53 -26.70
C GLU A 681 28.21 -23.96 -26.29
N ALA A 682 27.97 -24.34 -25.03
CA ALA A 682 28.22 -25.69 -24.53
C ALA A 682 27.20 -26.70 -25.08
N ALA A 683 25.92 -26.31 -25.19
CA ALA A 683 24.89 -27.14 -25.81
C ALA A 683 25.15 -27.36 -27.31
N ILE A 684 25.55 -26.30 -28.04
CA ILE A 684 25.98 -26.35 -29.43
C ILE A 684 27.24 -27.19 -29.56
N ALA A 685 28.22 -27.05 -28.66
CA ALA A 685 29.44 -27.86 -28.69
C ALA A 685 29.12 -29.36 -28.50
N VAL A 686 28.27 -29.70 -27.52
CA VAL A 686 27.82 -31.07 -27.28
C VAL A 686 27.01 -31.60 -28.47
N ALA A 687 26.07 -30.82 -29.00
CA ALA A 687 25.30 -31.18 -30.18
C ALA A 687 26.19 -31.36 -31.41
N SER A 688 27.20 -30.50 -31.59
CA SER A 688 28.18 -30.60 -32.69
C SER A 688 29.03 -31.85 -32.55
N VAL A 689 29.48 -32.20 -31.34
CA VAL A 689 30.21 -33.44 -31.05
C VAL A 689 29.33 -34.66 -31.33
N ILE A 690 28.06 -34.64 -30.93
CA ILE A 690 27.11 -35.73 -31.19
C ILE A 690 26.85 -35.85 -32.69
N ILE A 691 26.64 -34.74 -33.40
CA ILE A 691 26.45 -34.72 -34.86
C ILE A 691 27.69 -35.24 -35.57
N LEU A 692 28.89 -34.82 -35.18
CA LEU A 692 30.16 -35.29 -35.74
C LEU A 692 30.39 -36.77 -35.46
N MET A 693 30.09 -37.25 -34.25
CA MET A 693 30.15 -38.67 -33.92
C MET A 693 29.12 -39.49 -34.71
N THR A 694 27.91 -38.96 -34.88
CA THR A 694 26.86 -39.62 -35.68
C THR A 694 27.25 -39.66 -37.15
N MET A 695 27.78 -38.56 -37.70
CA MET A 695 28.32 -38.53 -39.06
C MET A 695 29.52 -39.46 -39.22
N ALA A 696 30.41 -39.57 -38.24
CA ALA A 696 31.52 -40.51 -38.26
C ALA A 696 31.03 -41.97 -38.20
N MET A 697 30.03 -42.29 -37.36
CA MET A 697 29.43 -43.62 -37.30
C MET A 697 28.68 -43.97 -38.59
N VAL A 698 27.93 -43.02 -39.15
CA VAL A 698 27.26 -43.19 -40.45
C VAL A 698 28.28 -43.31 -41.57
N HIS A 699 29.39 -42.57 -41.55
CA HIS A 699 30.47 -42.68 -42.52
C HIS A 699 31.20 -44.02 -42.42
N VAL A 700 31.54 -44.48 -41.22
CA VAL A 700 32.13 -45.81 -41.01
C VAL A 700 31.14 -46.91 -41.41
N GLY A 701 29.86 -46.76 -41.09
CA GLY A 701 28.77 -47.64 -41.51
C GLY A 701 28.56 -47.66 -43.02
N SER A 702 28.62 -46.52 -43.69
CA SER A 702 28.47 -46.40 -45.14
C SER A 702 29.74 -46.78 -45.89
N VAL A 703 30.94 -46.65 -45.32
CA VAL A 703 32.21 -47.18 -45.86
C VAL A 703 32.29 -48.70 -45.67
N THR A 704 31.85 -49.25 -44.55
CA THR A 704 31.77 -50.71 -44.35
C THR A 704 30.68 -51.33 -45.22
N THR A 705 29.55 -50.65 -45.37
CA THR A 705 28.51 -51.03 -46.33
C THR A 705 29.03 -50.87 -47.74
N ALA A 706 29.67 -49.75 -48.13
CA ALA A 706 30.26 -49.56 -49.45
C ALA A 706 31.42 -50.52 -49.74
N LYS A 707 32.15 -51.03 -48.75
CA LYS A 707 33.12 -52.13 -48.92
C LYS A 707 32.41 -53.45 -49.21
N LYS A 708 31.30 -53.76 -48.52
CA LYS A 708 30.45 -54.92 -48.81
C LYS A 708 29.75 -54.79 -50.18
N THR A 709 29.24 -53.60 -50.49
CA THR A 709 28.65 -53.26 -51.78
C THR A 709 29.71 -53.22 -52.87
N LYS A 710 30.96 -52.81 -52.62
CA LYS A 710 32.08 -52.95 -53.59
C LYS A 710 32.46 -54.41 -53.81
N ALA A 711 32.39 -55.28 -52.81
CA ALA A 711 32.60 -56.71 -53.00
C ALA A 711 31.47 -57.35 -53.84
N VAL A 712 30.23 -56.88 -53.68
CA VAL A 712 29.05 -57.31 -54.46
C VAL A 712 29.00 -56.66 -55.86
N MET A 713 29.43 -55.40 -55.97
CA MET A 713 29.49 -54.64 -57.23
C MET A 713 30.72 -55.02 -58.05
N ALA A 714 31.85 -55.43 -57.46
CA ALA A 714 32.96 -56.03 -58.19
C ALA A 714 32.59 -57.37 -58.85
N ALA A 715 31.53 -58.04 -58.37
CA ALA A 715 30.92 -59.20 -59.03
C ALA A 715 29.90 -58.82 -60.14
N LEU A 716 29.41 -57.57 -60.16
CA LEU A 716 28.44 -57.04 -61.14
C LEU A 716 29.06 -56.05 -62.16
N GLU A 717 30.27 -55.57 -61.90
CA GLU A 717 31.02 -54.59 -62.69
C GLU A 717 32.13 -55.27 -63.52
N ALA A 718 31.95 -56.57 -63.80
CA ALA A 718 32.52 -57.23 -64.97
C ALA A 718 31.73 -56.88 -66.26
N GLU A 719 30.57 -56.20 -66.16
CA GLU A 719 29.66 -56.05 -67.30
C GLU A 719 29.47 -54.65 -67.88
N ARG A 720 30.00 -53.55 -67.34
CA ARG A 720 29.72 -52.24 -67.96
C ARG A 720 30.86 -51.24 -67.86
N LYS A 721 31.79 -51.35 -68.82
CA LYS A 721 32.60 -50.21 -69.28
C LYS A 721 31.69 -49.20 -70.01
N VAL A 722 31.94 -47.90 -69.81
CA VAL A 722 32.31 -46.91 -70.84
C VAL A 722 31.93 -45.48 -70.40
N ALA A 723 32.95 -44.61 -70.43
CA ALA A 723 32.98 -43.16 -70.60
C ALA A 723 32.66 -42.20 -69.42
N ALA A 724 33.59 -41.26 -69.28
CA ALA A 724 33.67 -40.10 -68.40
C ALA A 724 33.62 -38.81 -69.29
N PRO A 725 34.11 -37.61 -68.90
CA PRO A 725 34.06 -36.82 -67.64
C PRO A 725 33.71 -35.30 -67.91
N VAL A 726 34.02 -34.42 -66.92
CA VAL A 726 34.51 -33.00 -66.99
C VAL A 726 33.53 -31.91 -66.48
N SER A 727 33.76 -31.34 -65.27
CA SER A 727 34.34 -30.01 -64.88
C SER A 727 33.38 -28.81 -65.10
N THR A 728 33.34 -27.69 -64.37
CA THR A 728 34.33 -26.84 -63.66
C THR A 728 33.55 -25.78 -62.82
N ALA A 729 34.26 -25.05 -61.94
CA ALA A 729 33.75 -24.06 -60.97
C ALA A 729 33.57 -22.60 -61.53
N PRO A 730 33.63 -21.50 -60.73
CA PRO A 730 32.50 -20.66 -60.29
C PRO A 730 32.58 -19.17 -60.75
N THR A 731 31.55 -18.35 -60.51
CA THR A 731 31.60 -16.87 -60.70
C THR A 731 30.77 -16.08 -59.70
N SER A 732 31.18 -14.82 -59.52
CA SER A 732 30.87 -13.85 -58.48
C SER A 732 29.73 -12.85 -58.80
N GLU A 733 29.43 -12.05 -57.78
CA GLU A 733 29.00 -10.62 -57.77
C GLU A 733 27.66 -10.18 -58.40
N THR A 734 26.87 -9.44 -57.59
CA THR A 734 26.36 -8.06 -57.81
C THR A 734 25.31 -7.72 -56.71
N SER A 735 25.48 -6.69 -55.88
CA SER A 735 25.05 -5.28 -56.05
C SER A 735 23.53 -5.06 -56.25
N SER A 736 22.84 -4.48 -55.25
CA SER A 736 22.23 -3.12 -55.35
C SER A 736 21.38 -2.70 -54.12
N ASN A 737 21.70 -1.51 -53.58
CA ASN A 737 20.82 -0.41 -53.12
C ASN A 737 19.41 -0.69 -52.53
N ARG A 738 19.17 -0.16 -51.32
CA ARG A 738 18.49 1.14 -51.07
C ARG A 738 18.32 1.38 -49.56
N GLY A 739 18.65 2.59 -49.11
CA GLY A 739 18.40 3.05 -47.75
C GLY A 739 17.09 3.83 -47.59
N SER A 740 16.70 4.03 -46.33
CA SER A 740 15.98 5.22 -45.87
C SER A 740 16.24 5.41 -44.37
N HIS A 741 16.81 6.57 -44.02
CA HIS A 741 16.90 7.08 -42.66
C HIS A 741 15.54 7.61 -42.21
N LEU A 742 15.15 7.32 -40.96
CA LEU A 742 14.24 8.14 -40.17
C LEU A 742 14.91 8.33 -38.80
N ALA A 743 15.21 9.60 -38.50
CA ALA A 743 15.80 10.05 -37.25
C ALA A 743 14.74 10.07 -36.14
N ALA A 744 15.15 9.60 -34.97
CA ALA A 744 14.37 9.66 -33.74
C ALA A 744 14.32 11.11 -33.21
N LEU A 745 13.12 11.53 -32.80
CA LEU A 745 12.89 12.70 -31.97
C LEU A 745 12.81 12.22 -30.51
N SER A 746 13.71 12.71 -29.66
CA SER A 746 13.62 12.58 -28.21
C SER A 746 12.49 13.48 -27.69
N LYS A 747 11.67 12.94 -26.79
CA LYS A 747 10.76 13.72 -25.95
C LYS A 747 11.39 13.79 -24.55
N ASP A 748 11.75 14.99 -24.14
CA ASP A 748 11.98 15.31 -22.73
C ASP A 748 10.61 15.50 -22.06
N ASN A 749 10.35 14.75 -21.01
CA ASN A 749 9.16 14.86 -20.16
C ASN A 749 9.60 15.35 -18.78
N TYR A 750 9.19 16.57 -18.40
CA TYR A 750 9.12 17.03 -17.02
C TYR A 750 7.81 17.78 -16.84
N ARG A 751 6.85 17.21 -16.11
CA ARG A 751 5.72 17.91 -15.48
C ARG A 751 5.34 17.17 -14.19
N GLN A 752 5.93 17.58 -13.08
CA GLN A 752 5.39 17.27 -11.76
C GLN A 752 4.32 18.31 -11.44
N ASN A 753 3.11 17.85 -11.17
CA ASN A 753 1.99 18.69 -10.77
C ASN A 753 1.91 18.67 -9.24
N PHE A 754 2.28 19.78 -8.62
CA PHE A 754 1.94 20.07 -7.22
C PHE A 754 0.49 20.58 -7.18
N VAL A 755 -0.40 19.86 -6.49
CA VAL A 755 -1.84 20.19 -6.36
C VAL A 755 -2.08 21.08 -5.16
#